data_AF-A0A0F9J048-F1
#
_entry.id   AF-A0A0F9J048-F1
#
_cell.length_a   1.000
_cell.length_b   1.000
_cell.length_c   1.000
_cell.angle_alpha   90.00
_cell.angle_beta   90.00
_cell.angle_gamma   90.00
#
_symmetry.space_group_name_H-M   'P 1'
#
loop_
_entity.id
_entity.type
_entity.pdbx_description
1 polymer ?
#
loop_
_entity_poly.entity_id
_entity_poly.type
_entity_poly.pdbx_seq_one_letter_code
_entity_poly.pdbx_strand_id
1 'polypeptide(L)'
;MDGIRLLRFYANDSQGNLNYKEISIIKDTTPPQIIINSPNMNDLFGNITFNFDLTIIEPYLQSTWYTLNGGFTNYSFVGLSGTIDQLAWDYCNNGTISLRFYARDSIGYSSYSEVLIRKDSIFPEIIILAPTENQVFNNSAFDFNIIINEPHLGSTWYTLDGGLTNYSFVGLSGTINQGAWDSCKGVVYLRIYAIDSLGNLAFKGINITKSSLTPKNAYAIIVGISNYPGSSNDLWYSRADAITMNSMLRSKYNFLPGNIILLTDSQATWSAIYNAFIQMRNKIKAEDIFFFYYSGHAGEASSSLHYICPYDSIPSNPSKYFYDIELDAQLDQLPNKEKFVVIDGCNSGGFIPEVQATNRFIMTASKATQLSWETSQLRHGVFTYYFVDSIFVAPDSNGDGVLSMEEQFSYASSETTNYMLGFGLLQQPVKYDGISGQAVLFPSIGSLSLLPIGNELHYSFYIYGHGILNSLNITLCSVYQNISLKVVDLRQFSPSYTGFGYYSGIIKLEEGLNVSGYEIRAEIQGNNLITFVNTFGDSDGDGLSDILEIINNMNPLINDTDFDGLSDYDEFYGITDPKNNDTDGDGILDGYEVTNGLNPLYNDALLDLDADGLKNLQEFILGTYANNPDTDGDTMFDGYEVLNGLNPLYNDALLDLDGDGLTNGVECQYGSMANNSDSDDDYMPDKWEFDNNLNLIFNDANLDPDNDGLTNVNEFLNNTNPHLDDTDGDTWNDGDEIYYNTDPLDPNDFPQPNDPDDPVDPDDPVDPDNTNSSGKSVPGYNMFFLIGLLGVIISIGISIKKKF
;
A
#
# COMPACT_ATOMS: atom_id res chain seq x y z
N MET A 1 -97.08 -15.07 11.28
CA MET A 1 -96.21 -16.25 11.27
C MET A 1 -95.54 -16.28 9.92
N ASP A 2 -94.26 -16.59 9.91
CA ASP A 2 -93.47 -16.73 8.70
C ASP A 2 -93.62 -18.14 8.13
N GLY A 3 -93.25 -18.33 6.87
CA GLY A 3 -93.41 -19.60 6.16
C GLY A 3 -94.05 -19.48 4.79
N ILE A 4 -94.14 -20.61 4.10
CA ILE A 4 -94.85 -20.72 2.82
C ILE A 4 -96.35 -20.46 3.05
N ARG A 5 -96.92 -19.55 2.28
CA ARG A 5 -98.34 -19.26 2.23
C ARG A 5 -98.85 -19.55 0.83
N LEU A 6 -99.99 -20.21 0.76
CA LEU A 6 -100.64 -20.49 -0.51
C LEU A 6 -101.63 -19.37 -0.79
N LEU A 7 -101.40 -18.62 -1.87
CA LEU A 7 -102.33 -17.61 -2.35
C LEU A 7 -103.12 -18.20 -3.51
N ARG A 8 -104.42 -18.38 -3.29
CA ARG A 8 -105.36 -18.86 -4.31
C ARG A 8 -106.18 -17.70 -4.86
N PHE A 9 -106.15 -17.56 -6.18
CA PHE A 9 -107.00 -16.66 -6.94
C PHE A 9 -108.16 -17.47 -7.51
N TYR A 10 -109.39 -17.09 -7.17
CA TYR A 10 -110.60 -17.76 -7.62
C TYR A 10 -111.30 -16.92 -8.70
N ALA A 11 -111.81 -17.57 -9.74
CA ALA A 11 -112.67 -16.96 -10.74
C ALA A 11 -114.00 -17.73 -10.76
N ASN A 12 -115.10 -16.99 -10.66
CA ASN A 12 -116.45 -17.53 -10.69
C ASN A 12 -117.25 -16.80 -11.77
N ASP A 13 -117.83 -17.54 -12.70
CA ASP A 13 -118.69 -16.95 -13.73
C ASP A 13 -120.10 -16.66 -13.19
N SER A 14 -120.92 -15.97 -13.98
CA SER A 14 -122.29 -15.61 -13.61
C SER A 14 -123.25 -16.80 -13.49
N GLN A 15 -122.82 -18.01 -13.90
CA GLN A 15 -123.57 -19.25 -13.71
C GLN A 15 -123.11 -20.05 -12.48
N GLY A 16 -122.08 -19.58 -11.76
CA GLY A 16 -121.61 -20.19 -10.53
C GLY A 16 -120.49 -21.23 -10.72
N ASN A 17 -119.86 -21.33 -11.89
CA ASN A 17 -118.75 -22.24 -12.11
C ASN A 17 -117.45 -21.67 -11.54
N LEU A 18 -116.90 -22.33 -10.52
CA LEU A 18 -115.70 -21.89 -9.79
C LEU A 18 -114.45 -22.61 -10.28
N ASN A 19 -113.40 -21.85 -10.60
CA ASN A 19 -112.05 -22.37 -10.81
C ASN A 19 -111.02 -21.53 -10.04
N TYR A 20 -109.82 -22.05 -9.80
CA TYR A 20 -108.77 -21.30 -9.11
C TYR A 20 -107.36 -21.54 -9.67
N LYS A 21 -106.48 -20.57 -9.43
CA LYS A 21 -105.04 -20.69 -9.57
C LYS A 21 -104.38 -20.50 -8.21
N GLU A 22 -103.50 -21.40 -7.83
CA GLU A 22 -102.71 -21.31 -6.60
C GLU A 22 -101.26 -20.94 -6.94
N ILE A 23 -100.68 -20.05 -6.15
CA ILE A 23 -99.24 -19.80 -6.10
C ILE A 23 -98.76 -19.87 -4.65
N SER A 24 -97.53 -20.33 -4.46
CA SER A 24 -96.85 -20.25 -3.16
C SER A 24 -96.13 -18.92 -3.04
N ILE A 25 -96.39 -18.17 -1.97
CA ILE A 25 -95.64 -16.98 -1.58
C ILE A 25 -94.92 -17.26 -0.26
N ILE A 26 -93.73 -16.70 -0.06
CA ILE A 26 -93.00 -16.80 1.20
C ILE A 26 -93.24 -15.50 1.96
N LYS A 27 -93.76 -15.60 3.19
CA LYS A 27 -93.76 -14.48 4.13
C LYS A 27 -92.61 -14.72 5.10
N ASP A 28 -91.66 -13.80 5.11
CA ASP A 28 -90.54 -13.80 6.03
C ASP A 28 -90.32 -12.35 6.50
N THR A 29 -90.15 -12.21 7.81
CA THR A 29 -90.09 -10.92 8.51
C THR A 29 -88.87 -10.80 9.42
N THR A 30 -88.03 -11.83 9.49
CA THR A 30 -86.87 -11.88 10.38
C THR A 30 -85.60 -11.88 9.57
N PRO A 31 -84.64 -10.98 9.83
CA PRO A 31 -83.33 -11.08 9.21
C PRO A 31 -82.55 -12.29 9.74
N PRO A 32 -81.54 -12.78 8.99
CA PRO A 32 -80.70 -13.89 9.43
C PRO A 32 -80.03 -13.58 10.79
N GLN A 33 -79.88 -14.57 11.66
CA GLN A 33 -79.04 -14.45 12.87
C GLN A 33 -77.74 -15.24 12.72
N ILE A 34 -76.60 -14.60 12.98
CA ILE A 34 -75.26 -15.20 12.84
C ILE A 34 -74.57 -15.22 14.21
N ILE A 35 -74.16 -16.40 14.65
CA ILE A 35 -73.30 -16.61 15.82
C ILE A 35 -71.97 -17.16 15.31
N ILE A 36 -70.86 -16.53 15.72
CA ILE A 36 -69.52 -17.02 15.42
C ILE A 36 -69.13 -17.98 16.54
N ASN A 37 -68.99 -19.26 16.22
CA ASN A 37 -68.55 -20.28 17.18
C ASN A 37 -67.01 -20.32 17.27
N SER A 38 -66.34 -20.04 16.15
CA SER A 38 -64.88 -19.87 16.03
C SER A 38 -64.56 -19.02 14.79
N PRO A 39 -63.57 -18.11 14.81
CA PRO A 39 -62.63 -17.83 15.92
C PRO A 39 -63.26 -17.02 17.07
N ASN A 40 -62.60 -17.04 18.23
CA ASN A 40 -62.95 -16.25 19.40
C ASN A 40 -62.28 -14.87 19.36
N MET A 41 -62.79 -13.98 20.23
CA MET A 41 -62.21 -12.64 20.41
C MET A 41 -60.75 -12.75 20.88
N ASN A 42 -59.86 -12.06 20.16
CA ASN A 42 -58.41 -12.02 20.33
C ASN A 42 -57.65 -13.32 20.03
N ASP A 43 -58.26 -14.30 19.36
CA ASP A 43 -57.49 -15.44 18.85
C ASP A 43 -56.33 -14.94 17.97
N LEU A 44 -55.16 -15.55 18.14
CA LEU A 44 -53.90 -15.15 17.53
C LEU A 44 -53.54 -16.11 16.39
N PHE A 45 -53.27 -15.57 15.21
CA PHE A 45 -52.98 -16.33 14.01
C PHE A 45 -51.70 -15.84 13.33
N GLY A 46 -50.92 -16.77 12.79
CA GLY A 46 -49.71 -16.49 12.02
C GLY A 46 -50.00 -16.15 10.55
N ASN A 47 -49.03 -16.42 9.65
CA ASN A 47 -49.22 -16.20 8.21
C ASN A 47 -50.11 -17.24 7.52
N ILE A 48 -50.31 -18.42 8.13
CA ILE A 48 -51.20 -19.44 7.57
C ILE A 48 -52.64 -19.10 7.99
N THR A 49 -53.54 -19.13 7.01
CA THR A 49 -54.96 -18.89 7.23
C THR A 49 -55.61 -19.97 8.12
N PHE A 50 -56.76 -19.66 8.70
CA PHE A 50 -57.43 -20.49 9.70
C PHE A 50 -58.89 -20.79 9.32
N ASN A 51 -59.47 -21.75 10.03
CA ASN A 51 -60.86 -22.15 9.82
C ASN A 51 -61.81 -21.34 10.70
N PHE A 52 -63.02 -21.11 10.20
CA PHE A 52 -64.13 -20.54 10.94
C PHE A 52 -65.27 -21.55 11.05
N ASP A 53 -66.08 -21.38 12.09
CA ASP A 53 -67.30 -22.14 12.35
C ASP A 53 -68.40 -21.20 12.86
N LEU A 54 -69.60 -21.33 12.31
CA LEU A 54 -70.73 -20.43 12.52
C LEU A 54 -72.00 -21.21 12.84
N THR A 55 -72.93 -20.53 13.50
CA THR A 55 -74.33 -20.93 13.54
C THR A 55 -75.15 -19.84 12.84
N ILE A 56 -75.87 -20.20 11.77
CA ILE A 56 -76.78 -19.29 11.09
C ILE A 56 -78.21 -19.81 11.26
N ILE A 57 -79.08 -18.98 11.84
CA ILE A 57 -80.51 -19.28 12.01
C ILE A 57 -81.26 -18.48 10.96
N GLU A 58 -81.55 -19.13 9.82
CA GLU A 58 -82.32 -18.55 8.72
C GLU A 58 -82.92 -19.67 7.82
N PRO A 59 -84.25 -19.87 7.79
CA PRO A 59 -84.90 -20.90 6.96
C PRO A 59 -84.85 -20.63 5.44
N TYR A 60 -84.62 -19.40 5.01
CA TYR A 60 -84.62 -18.97 3.59
C TYR A 60 -83.29 -18.34 3.16
N LEU A 61 -82.17 -18.87 3.67
CA LEU A 61 -80.82 -18.35 3.43
C LEU A 61 -80.47 -18.40 1.94
N GLN A 62 -80.06 -17.27 1.37
CA GLN A 62 -79.69 -17.14 -0.04
C GLN A 62 -78.17 -17.12 -0.24
N SER A 63 -77.45 -16.32 0.56
CA SER A 63 -75.99 -16.18 0.39
C SER A 63 -75.28 -15.82 1.69
N THR A 64 -74.00 -16.19 1.74
CA THR A 64 -73.09 -15.96 2.86
C THR A 64 -71.71 -15.53 2.36
N TRP A 65 -71.13 -14.52 3.01
CA TRP A 65 -69.78 -14.05 2.69
C TRP A 65 -69.12 -13.43 3.93
N TYR A 66 -67.82 -13.21 3.90
CA TYR A 66 -67.11 -12.46 4.93
C TYR A 66 -66.23 -11.35 4.34
N THR A 67 -65.83 -10.42 5.20
CA THR A 67 -64.85 -9.36 4.89
C THR A 67 -63.81 -9.28 6.01
N LEU A 68 -62.58 -8.96 5.66
CA LEU A 68 -61.51 -8.62 6.60
C LEU A 68 -61.33 -7.10 6.66
N ASN A 69 -61.16 -6.55 7.86
CA ASN A 69 -60.97 -5.12 8.15
C ASN A 69 -62.03 -4.18 7.54
N GLY A 70 -63.26 -4.66 7.36
CA GLY A 70 -64.33 -3.90 6.70
C GLY A 70 -64.05 -3.58 5.23
N GLY A 71 -63.17 -4.34 4.57
CA GLY A 71 -62.81 -4.16 3.16
C GLY A 71 -63.99 -4.37 2.20
N PHE A 72 -63.84 -3.85 0.98
CA PHE A 72 -64.88 -3.90 -0.05
C PHE A 72 -64.99 -5.24 -0.78
N THR A 73 -64.02 -6.14 -0.61
CA THR A 73 -64.00 -7.46 -1.23
C THR A 73 -64.79 -8.45 -0.37
N ASN A 74 -65.86 -9.00 -0.94
CA ASN A 74 -66.68 -10.02 -0.30
C ASN A 74 -66.19 -11.42 -0.69
N TYR A 75 -65.86 -12.23 0.30
CA TYR A 75 -65.43 -13.63 0.10
C TYR A 75 -66.60 -14.56 0.40
N SER A 76 -67.24 -15.06 -0.65
CA SER A 76 -68.40 -15.94 -0.54
C SER A 76 -68.02 -17.35 -0.09
N PHE A 77 -68.85 -17.96 0.75
CA PHE A 77 -68.71 -19.35 1.19
C PHE A 77 -70.07 -20.05 1.23
N VAL A 78 -70.08 -21.37 1.33
CA VAL A 78 -71.29 -22.20 1.44
C VAL A 78 -71.17 -23.10 2.67
N GLY A 79 -72.26 -23.24 3.42
CA GLY A 79 -72.30 -24.03 4.65
C GLY A 79 -72.10 -23.18 5.91
N LEU A 80 -71.77 -23.85 7.02
CA LEU A 80 -71.61 -23.22 8.34
C LEU A 80 -70.15 -23.14 8.81
N SER A 81 -69.22 -23.78 8.10
CA SER A 81 -67.79 -23.74 8.39
C SER A 81 -66.99 -23.65 7.10
N GLY A 82 -65.76 -23.16 7.21
CA GLY A 82 -64.87 -22.97 6.06
C GLY A 82 -63.50 -22.46 6.48
N THR A 83 -62.67 -22.16 5.49
CA THR A 83 -61.33 -21.60 5.69
C THR A 83 -61.32 -20.17 5.19
N ILE A 84 -60.68 -19.25 5.93
CA ILE A 84 -60.46 -17.89 5.44
C ILE A 84 -59.52 -17.97 4.22
N ASP A 85 -59.84 -17.23 3.16
CA ASP A 85 -59.03 -17.15 1.96
C ASP A 85 -57.59 -16.69 2.28
N GLN A 86 -56.61 -17.48 1.86
CA GLN A 86 -55.20 -17.24 2.17
C GLN A 86 -54.72 -15.91 1.58
N LEU A 87 -55.11 -15.58 0.34
CA LEU A 87 -54.69 -14.33 -0.28
C LEU A 87 -55.26 -13.12 0.46
N ALA A 88 -56.54 -13.19 0.87
CA ALA A 88 -57.16 -12.17 1.71
C ALA A 88 -56.45 -11.99 3.06
N TRP A 89 -56.04 -13.10 3.67
CA TRP A 89 -55.30 -13.11 4.91
C TRP A 89 -53.89 -12.53 4.76
N ASP A 90 -53.20 -12.82 3.65
CA ASP A 90 -51.87 -12.27 3.33
C ASP A 90 -51.89 -10.74 3.21
N TYR A 91 -52.98 -10.15 2.69
CA TYR A 91 -53.14 -8.69 2.60
C TYR A 91 -53.37 -7.99 3.96
N CYS A 92 -53.66 -8.73 5.02
CA CYS A 92 -53.83 -8.15 6.35
C CYS A 92 -52.47 -7.81 6.98
N ASN A 93 -52.32 -6.57 7.43
CA ASN A 93 -51.14 -6.13 8.20
C ASN A 93 -51.09 -6.81 9.58
N ASN A 94 -49.93 -6.76 10.22
CA ASN A 94 -49.77 -7.21 11.60
C ASN A 94 -50.70 -6.45 12.57
N GLY A 95 -51.24 -7.13 13.58
CA GLY A 95 -52.06 -6.51 14.63
C GLY A 95 -53.54 -6.95 14.62
N THR A 96 -54.43 -6.07 15.06
CA THR A 96 -55.87 -6.39 15.18
C THR A 96 -56.53 -6.46 13.81
N ILE A 97 -57.17 -7.58 13.51
CA ILE A 97 -57.98 -7.77 12.31
C ILE A 97 -59.45 -7.88 12.72
N SER A 98 -60.32 -7.09 12.08
CA SER A 98 -61.78 -7.30 12.17
C SER A 98 -62.19 -8.35 11.13
N LEU A 99 -62.84 -9.42 11.57
CA LEU A 99 -63.43 -10.44 10.71
C LEU A 99 -64.95 -10.39 10.85
N ARG A 100 -65.63 -10.07 9.76
CA ARG A 100 -67.08 -9.89 9.74
C ARG A 100 -67.74 -10.85 8.77
N PHE A 101 -68.68 -11.65 9.27
CA PHE A 101 -69.49 -12.58 8.49
C PHE A 101 -70.86 -12.00 8.23
N TYR A 102 -71.35 -12.15 6.99
CA TYR A 102 -72.63 -11.65 6.52
C TYR A 102 -73.49 -12.81 6.00
N ALA A 103 -74.80 -12.68 6.18
CA ALA A 103 -75.80 -13.58 5.64
C ALA A 103 -76.94 -12.76 5.03
N ARG A 104 -77.47 -13.22 3.90
CA ARG A 104 -78.63 -12.63 3.22
C ARG A 104 -79.67 -13.69 2.90
N ASP A 105 -80.93 -13.39 3.16
CA ASP A 105 -82.06 -14.26 2.82
C ASP A 105 -82.59 -14.03 1.38
N SER A 106 -83.55 -14.86 0.97
CA SER A 106 -84.14 -14.84 -0.38
C SER A 106 -85.04 -13.63 -0.70
N ILE A 107 -85.41 -12.83 0.30
CA ILE A 107 -86.24 -11.62 0.13
C ILE A 107 -85.45 -10.32 0.33
N GLY A 108 -84.17 -10.42 0.67
CA GLY A 108 -83.19 -9.34 0.66
C GLY A 108 -82.81 -8.78 2.03
N TYR A 109 -83.27 -9.34 3.16
CA TYR A 109 -82.72 -8.91 4.44
C TYR A 109 -81.30 -9.46 4.62
N SER A 110 -80.43 -8.63 5.19
CA SER A 110 -79.05 -9.00 5.49
C SER A 110 -78.65 -8.61 6.90
N SER A 111 -77.85 -9.45 7.54
CA SER A 111 -77.25 -9.18 8.84
C SER A 111 -75.76 -9.51 8.81
N TYR A 112 -75.06 -9.12 9.87
CA TYR A 112 -73.67 -9.51 10.08
C TYR A 112 -73.36 -9.78 11.55
N SER A 113 -72.30 -10.56 11.78
CA SER A 113 -71.64 -10.71 13.07
C SER A 113 -70.13 -10.49 12.89
N GLU A 114 -69.46 -9.96 13.91
CA GLU A 114 -68.06 -9.54 13.84
C GLU A 114 -67.27 -10.05 15.04
N VAL A 115 -66.03 -10.45 14.80
CA VAL A 115 -65.04 -10.82 15.81
C VAL A 115 -63.72 -10.12 15.52
N LEU A 116 -63.04 -9.63 16.56
CA LEU A 116 -61.69 -9.08 16.43
C LEU A 116 -60.69 -10.18 16.78
N ILE A 117 -59.77 -10.44 15.87
CA ILE A 117 -58.69 -11.42 16.01
C ILE A 117 -57.33 -10.70 15.88
N ARG A 118 -56.23 -11.41 16.14
CA ARG A 118 -54.88 -10.87 16.05
C ARG A 118 -54.09 -11.62 14.98
N LYS A 119 -53.40 -10.88 14.11
CA LYS A 119 -52.37 -11.41 13.23
C LYS A 119 -51.01 -11.09 13.80
N ASP A 120 -50.15 -12.10 13.88
CA ASP A 120 -48.73 -11.92 14.16
C ASP A 120 -47.85 -12.56 13.07
N SER A 121 -47.23 -11.68 12.30
CA SER A 121 -46.34 -12.00 11.18
C SER A 121 -44.96 -11.38 11.38
N ILE A 122 -44.64 -10.87 12.57
CA ILE A 122 -43.34 -10.27 12.87
C ILE A 122 -42.37 -11.40 13.25
N PHE A 123 -41.17 -11.34 12.70
CA PHE A 123 -40.10 -12.25 13.08
C PHE A 123 -39.43 -11.75 14.37
N PRO A 124 -38.98 -12.64 15.27
CA PRO A 124 -38.22 -12.23 16.44
C PRO A 124 -36.97 -11.41 16.05
N GLU A 125 -36.74 -10.27 16.70
CA GLU A 125 -35.51 -9.49 16.46
C GLU A 125 -34.42 -9.91 17.46
N ILE A 126 -33.24 -10.29 16.95
CA ILE A 126 -32.13 -10.81 17.77
C ILE A 126 -30.90 -9.89 17.64
N ILE A 127 -30.35 -9.47 18.79
CA ILE A 127 -29.10 -8.70 18.89
C ILE A 127 -28.13 -9.49 19.77
N ILE A 128 -26.89 -9.67 19.30
CA ILE A 128 -25.82 -10.30 20.09
C ILE A 128 -24.97 -9.18 20.71
N LEU A 129 -24.91 -9.13 22.04
CA LEU A 129 -24.09 -8.17 22.79
C LEU A 129 -22.69 -8.74 23.07
N ALA A 130 -22.64 -10.04 23.36
CA ALA A 130 -21.41 -10.81 23.49
C ALA A 130 -21.67 -12.26 23.00
N PRO A 131 -20.74 -12.89 22.27
CA PRO A 131 -19.45 -12.34 21.84
C PRO A 131 -19.57 -11.28 20.74
N THR A 132 -18.49 -10.54 20.46
CA THR A 132 -18.42 -9.59 19.34
C THR A 132 -17.95 -10.28 18.05
N GLU A 133 -18.22 -9.68 16.90
CA GLU A 133 -17.69 -10.15 15.61
C GLU A 133 -16.17 -10.31 15.68
N ASN A 134 -15.67 -11.43 15.15
CA ASN A 134 -14.28 -11.88 15.13
C ASN A 134 -13.60 -12.08 16.49
N GLN A 135 -14.36 -12.12 17.60
CA GLN A 135 -13.79 -12.39 18.91
C GLN A 135 -13.13 -13.78 18.98
N VAL A 136 -11.94 -13.86 19.59
CA VAL A 136 -11.16 -15.09 19.72
C VAL A 136 -11.40 -15.73 21.09
N PHE A 137 -11.66 -17.04 21.09
CA PHE A 137 -11.88 -17.85 22.28
C PHE A 137 -10.90 -19.03 22.32
N ASN A 138 -10.49 -19.39 23.53
CA ASN A 138 -9.63 -20.55 23.78
C ASN A 138 -10.44 -21.85 23.77
N ASN A 139 -9.87 -22.95 24.27
CA ASN A 139 -10.58 -24.23 24.33
C ASN A 139 -11.72 -24.28 25.35
N SER A 140 -11.84 -23.32 26.26
CA SER A 140 -12.96 -23.23 27.20
C SER A 140 -14.18 -22.62 26.51
N ALA A 141 -15.35 -23.20 26.76
CA ALA A 141 -16.60 -22.59 26.36
C ALA A 141 -16.77 -21.23 27.03
N PHE A 142 -17.41 -20.33 26.30
CA PHE A 142 -17.59 -18.94 26.70
C PHE A 142 -19.07 -18.62 26.88
N ASP A 143 -19.31 -17.51 27.57
CA ASP A 143 -20.65 -17.00 27.78
C ASP A 143 -21.11 -16.11 26.61
N PHE A 144 -22.39 -16.20 26.28
CA PHE A 144 -23.06 -15.29 25.39
C PHE A 144 -24.08 -14.43 26.16
N ASN A 145 -24.33 -13.24 25.62
CA ASN A 145 -25.32 -12.29 26.11
C ASN A 145 -26.03 -11.66 24.90
N ILE A 146 -27.36 -11.68 24.90
CA ILE A 146 -28.18 -11.31 23.75
C ILE A 146 -29.40 -10.47 24.17
N ILE A 147 -30.06 -9.87 23.19
CA ILE A 147 -31.40 -9.29 23.32
C ILE A 147 -32.29 -9.99 22.28
N ILE A 148 -33.50 -10.38 22.70
CA ILE A 148 -34.55 -10.84 21.82
C ILE A 148 -35.77 -9.96 22.05
N ASN A 149 -36.23 -9.27 21.01
CA ASN A 149 -37.43 -8.42 21.05
C ASN A 149 -38.58 -9.17 20.35
N GLU A 150 -39.36 -9.90 21.15
CA GLU A 150 -40.50 -10.71 20.72
C GLU A 150 -41.49 -10.94 21.88
N PRO A 151 -42.73 -10.41 21.82
CA PRO A 151 -43.73 -10.56 22.89
C PRO A 151 -44.30 -11.97 23.06
N HIS A 152 -44.25 -12.81 22.03
CA HIS A 152 -44.78 -14.18 21.99
C HIS A 152 -43.70 -15.23 21.71
N LEU A 153 -42.53 -15.04 22.31
CA LEU A 153 -41.36 -15.89 22.10
C LEU A 153 -41.67 -17.35 22.44
N GLY A 154 -41.42 -18.25 21.49
CA GLY A 154 -41.60 -19.69 21.62
C GLY A 154 -40.33 -20.33 22.16
N SER A 155 -39.37 -20.60 21.29
CA SER A 155 -38.13 -21.30 21.65
C SER A 155 -36.88 -20.66 21.06
N THR A 156 -35.75 -20.93 21.71
CA THR A 156 -34.44 -20.36 21.38
C THR A 156 -33.36 -21.45 21.38
N TRP A 157 -32.48 -21.39 20.39
CA TRP A 157 -31.32 -22.29 20.29
C TRP A 157 -30.18 -21.61 19.55
N TYR A 158 -28.98 -22.15 19.68
CA TYR A 158 -27.84 -21.73 18.87
C TYR A 158 -27.21 -22.91 18.13
N THR A 159 -26.45 -22.59 17.09
CA THR A 159 -25.60 -23.54 16.35
C THR A 159 -24.21 -22.97 16.18
N LEU A 160 -23.20 -23.83 16.18
CA LEU A 160 -21.81 -23.48 15.87
C LEU A 160 -21.35 -24.04 14.51
N ASP A 161 -22.16 -24.90 13.91
CA ASP A 161 -21.86 -25.68 12.70
C ASP A 161 -22.80 -25.31 11.53
N GLY A 162 -23.38 -24.12 11.59
CA GLY A 162 -24.22 -23.59 10.53
C GLY A 162 -25.62 -24.19 10.44
N GLY A 163 -26.13 -24.79 11.52
CA GLY A 163 -27.52 -25.27 11.61
C GLY A 163 -27.67 -26.79 11.69
N LEU A 164 -26.57 -27.55 11.74
CA LEU A 164 -26.61 -29.01 11.76
C LEU A 164 -26.92 -29.54 13.16
N THR A 165 -26.42 -28.88 14.20
CA THR A 165 -26.63 -29.25 15.60
C THR A 165 -27.20 -28.08 16.39
N ASN A 166 -28.39 -28.28 16.97
CA ASN A 166 -29.10 -27.26 17.74
C ASN A 166 -28.88 -27.45 19.25
N TYR A 167 -28.52 -26.36 19.93
CA TYR A 167 -28.38 -26.31 21.38
C TYR A 167 -29.39 -25.33 21.96
N SER A 168 -30.46 -25.85 22.56
CA SER A 168 -31.50 -25.03 23.18
C SER A 168 -31.01 -24.36 24.46
N PHE A 169 -31.49 -23.14 24.69
CA PHE A 169 -31.24 -22.39 25.92
C PHE A 169 -32.49 -21.62 26.34
N VAL A 170 -32.51 -21.10 27.57
CA VAL A 170 -33.59 -20.27 28.12
C VAL A 170 -32.98 -18.98 28.68
N GLY A 171 -33.65 -17.85 28.47
CA GLY A 171 -33.19 -16.54 28.92
C GLY A 171 -32.38 -15.78 27.86
N LEU A 172 -31.70 -14.71 28.30
CA LEU A 172 -30.95 -13.79 27.43
C LEU A 172 -29.42 -13.92 27.55
N SER A 173 -28.96 -14.89 28.34
CA SER A 173 -27.53 -15.18 28.52
C SER A 173 -27.34 -16.65 28.84
N GLY A 174 -26.18 -17.20 28.52
CA GLY A 174 -25.82 -18.57 28.87
C GLY A 174 -24.41 -18.92 28.42
N THR A 175 -23.96 -20.13 28.71
CA THR A 175 -22.65 -20.64 28.29
C THR A 175 -22.81 -21.55 27.08
N ILE A 176 -21.91 -21.42 26.11
CA ILE A 176 -21.82 -22.37 25.00
C ILE A 176 -21.53 -23.78 25.53
N ASN A 177 -22.08 -24.80 24.89
CA ASN A 177 -21.88 -26.18 25.30
C ASN A 177 -20.42 -26.57 25.06
N GLN A 178 -19.74 -27.02 26.12
CA GLN A 178 -18.31 -27.37 26.04
C GLN A 178 -18.02 -28.46 25.00
N GLY A 179 -18.82 -29.53 24.92
CA GLY A 179 -18.60 -30.59 23.92
C GLY A 179 -18.82 -30.12 22.47
N ALA A 180 -19.78 -29.22 22.27
CA ALA A 180 -20.00 -28.56 20.97
C ALA A 180 -18.78 -27.71 20.60
N TRP A 181 -18.31 -26.92 21.57
CA TRP A 181 -17.15 -26.06 21.40
C TRP A 181 -15.88 -26.87 21.13
N ASP A 182 -15.66 -27.97 21.84
CA ASP A 182 -14.54 -28.90 21.66
C ASP A 182 -14.40 -29.39 20.22
N SER A 183 -15.54 -29.58 19.53
CA SER A 183 -15.60 -30.05 18.15
C SER A 183 -15.29 -28.97 17.09
N CYS A 184 -15.26 -27.70 17.49
CA CYS A 184 -14.99 -26.58 16.60
C CYS A 184 -13.46 -26.37 16.38
N LYS A 185 -13.08 -25.71 15.26
CA LYS A 185 -11.70 -25.27 14.96
C LYS A 185 -11.73 -24.00 14.09
N GLY A 186 -10.78 -23.08 14.29
CA GLY A 186 -10.64 -21.90 13.43
C GLY A 186 -11.84 -20.95 13.53
N VAL A 187 -12.25 -20.34 12.41
CA VAL A 187 -13.43 -19.48 12.37
C VAL A 187 -14.69 -20.33 12.53
N VAL A 188 -15.51 -19.99 13.52
CA VAL A 188 -16.76 -20.63 13.91
C VAL A 188 -17.90 -19.63 13.71
N TYR A 189 -18.96 -20.05 13.04
CA TYR A 189 -20.11 -19.19 12.81
C TYR A 189 -21.19 -19.45 13.87
N LEU A 190 -21.19 -18.63 14.92
CA LEU A 190 -22.21 -18.69 15.96
C LEU A 190 -23.51 -18.08 15.39
N ARG A 191 -24.55 -18.90 15.26
CA ARG A 191 -25.91 -18.43 14.95
C ARG A 191 -26.84 -18.65 16.13
N ILE A 192 -27.52 -17.60 16.56
CA ILE A 192 -28.61 -17.62 17.52
C ILE A 192 -29.93 -17.61 16.76
N TYR A 193 -30.84 -18.51 17.09
CA TYR A 193 -32.17 -18.63 16.52
C TYR A 193 -33.23 -18.36 17.59
N ALA A 194 -34.32 -17.75 17.16
CA ALA A 194 -35.53 -17.58 17.94
C ALA A 194 -36.73 -17.87 17.05
N ILE A 195 -37.68 -18.64 17.57
CA ILE A 195 -38.98 -18.87 16.95
C ILE A 195 -40.07 -18.40 17.90
N ASP A 196 -41.05 -17.67 17.40
CA ASP A 196 -42.22 -17.31 18.19
C ASP A 196 -43.20 -18.49 18.34
N SER A 197 -44.26 -18.30 19.12
CA SER A 197 -45.31 -19.31 19.36
C SER A 197 -46.14 -19.69 18.12
N LEU A 198 -46.02 -18.95 17.02
CA LEU A 198 -46.76 -19.14 15.77
C LEU A 198 -45.89 -19.69 14.62
N GLY A 199 -44.59 -19.86 14.86
CA GLY A 199 -43.65 -20.45 13.92
C GLY A 199 -42.82 -19.45 13.10
N ASN A 200 -42.87 -18.15 13.39
CA ASN A 200 -42.02 -17.17 12.72
C ASN A 200 -40.58 -17.32 13.25
N LEU A 201 -39.68 -17.78 12.37
CA LEU A 201 -38.28 -18.07 12.69
C LEU A 201 -37.35 -16.92 12.28
N ALA A 202 -36.51 -16.47 13.20
CA ALA A 202 -35.43 -15.53 12.93
C ALA A 202 -34.07 -16.09 13.39
N PHE A 203 -32.99 -15.56 12.83
CA PHE A 203 -31.64 -15.82 13.31
C PHE A 203 -30.73 -14.60 13.18
N LYS A 204 -29.71 -14.53 14.05
CA LYS A 204 -28.59 -13.60 13.94
C LYS A 204 -27.29 -14.38 14.11
N GLY A 205 -26.31 -14.11 13.26
CA GLY A 205 -25.00 -14.76 13.31
C GLY A 205 -23.84 -13.77 13.33
N ILE A 206 -22.73 -14.23 13.90
CA ILE A 206 -21.43 -13.54 13.93
C ILE A 206 -20.32 -14.57 13.72
N ASN A 207 -19.21 -14.15 13.12
CA ASN A 207 -17.99 -14.96 13.13
C ASN A 207 -17.27 -14.79 14.46
N ILE A 208 -16.81 -15.90 15.02
CA ILE A 208 -15.90 -15.93 16.18
C ILE A 208 -14.77 -16.92 15.85
N THR A 209 -13.65 -16.87 16.54
CA THR A 209 -12.52 -17.77 16.25
C THR A 209 -12.22 -18.64 17.45
N LYS A 210 -12.23 -19.97 17.27
CA LYS A 210 -11.61 -20.89 18.22
C LYS A 210 -10.13 -21.01 17.91
N SER A 211 -9.31 -20.46 18.80
CA SER A 211 -7.86 -20.59 18.75
C SER A 211 -7.37 -21.29 20.00
N SER A 212 -6.53 -22.31 19.87
CA SER A 212 -5.79 -22.86 21.02
C SER A 212 -4.65 -21.95 21.47
N LEU A 213 -4.37 -20.86 20.73
CA LEU A 213 -3.33 -19.91 21.05
C LEU A 213 -3.81 -18.89 22.10
N THR A 214 -3.15 -18.84 23.25
CA THR A 214 -3.26 -17.78 24.24
C THR A 214 -2.22 -16.69 23.94
N PRO A 215 -2.57 -15.39 24.05
CA PRO A 215 -1.59 -14.33 23.89
C PRO A 215 -0.46 -14.47 24.92
N LYS A 216 0.80 -14.53 24.46
CA LYS A 216 1.97 -14.33 25.32
C LYS A 216 2.10 -12.83 25.52
N ASN A 217 1.78 -12.28 26.68
CA ASN A 217 1.89 -10.85 26.95
C ASN A 217 3.24 -10.52 27.55
N ALA A 218 3.64 -9.26 27.48
CA ALA A 218 4.79 -8.75 28.20
C ALA A 218 4.38 -7.63 29.16
N TYR A 219 4.95 -7.67 30.35
CA TYR A 219 4.69 -6.75 31.46
C TYR A 219 5.97 -6.18 32.00
N ALA A 220 5.95 -4.92 32.43
CA ALA A 220 7.14 -4.29 32.97
C ALA A 220 6.89 -3.46 34.23
N ILE A 221 7.90 -3.44 35.11
CA ILE A 221 8.05 -2.43 36.15
C ILE A 221 9.33 -1.66 35.81
N ILE A 222 9.20 -0.35 35.65
CA ILE A 222 10.29 0.53 35.24
C ILE A 222 10.41 1.63 36.29
N VAL A 223 11.60 1.77 36.85
CA VAL A 223 11.88 2.65 37.98
C VAL A 223 13.05 3.57 37.62
N GLY A 224 12.87 4.88 37.79
CA GLY A 224 13.92 5.87 37.55
C GLY A 224 13.84 7.01 38.55
N ILE A 225 14.88 7.19 39.37
CA ILE A 225 14.90 8.25 40.39
C ILE A 225 16.10 9.17 40.16
N SER A 226 15.81 10.41 39.78
CA SER A 226 16.81 11.47 39.68
C SER A 226 16.80 12.35 40.93
N ASN A 227 15.60 12.69 41.41
CA ASN A 227 15.42 13.63 42.53
C ASN A 227 15.18 12.88 43.85
N TYR A 228 16.10 12.96 44.81
CA TYR A 228 16.01 12.33 46.12
C TYR A 228 15.78 13.36 47.23
N PRO A 229 14.73 13.22 48.06
CA PRO A 229 14.36 14.23 49.05
C PRO A 229 15.43 14.33 50.14
N GLY A 230 15.87 15.56 50.41
CA GLY A 230 16.83 15.84 51.49
C GLY A 230 18.26 15.38 51.19
N SER A 231 18.58 15.07 49.93
CA SER A 231 19.91 14.69 49.47
C SER A 231 20.60 15.87 48.75
N SER A 232 21.93 15.96 48.83
CA SER A 232 22.75 16.79 47.93
C SER A 232 23.26 16.01 46.70
N ASN A 233 22.85 14.74 46.57
CA ASN A 233 23.41 13.76 45.64
C ASN A 233 22.36 13.34 44.61
N ASP A 234 21.52 14.28 44.16
CA ASP A 234 20.57 14.00 43.09
C ASP A 234 21.30 13.59 41.80
N LEU A 235 20.69 12.68 41.06
CA LEU A 235 21.16 12.22 39.76
C LEU A 235 20.48 13.05 38.66
N TRP A 236 21.14 13.18 37.52
CA TRP A 236 20.67 14.04 36.44
C TRP A 236 19.75 13.32 35.45
N TYR A 237 19.96 12.01 35.22
CA TYR A 237 19.41 11.33 34.04
C TYR A 237 18.64 10.03 34.33
N SER A 238 18.67 9.47 35.54
CA SER A 238 17.94 8.23 35.86
C SER A 238 16.42 8.28 35.60
N ARG A 239 15.77 9.43 35.76
CA ARG A 239 14.37 9.61 35.33
C ARG A 239 14.25 9.55 33.80
N ALA A 240 15.17 10.18 33.07
CA ALA A 240 15.19 10.18 31.61
C ALA A 240 15.44 8.76 31.06
N ASP A 241 16.32 8.01 31.70
CA ASP A 241 16.59 6.61 31.43
C ASP A 241 15.32 5.75 31.51
N ALA A 242 14.57 5.84 32.62
CA ALA A 242 13.32 5.10 32.79
C ALA A 242 12.24 5.49 31.75
N ILE A 243 12.14 6.78 31.39
CA ILE A 243 11.22 7.24 30.34
C ILE A 243 11.63 6.68 28.97
N THR A 244 12.93 6.62 28.69
CA THR A 244 13.49 6.11 27.44
C THR A 244 13.28 4.60 27.34
N MET A 245 13.55 3.87 28.43
CA MET A 245 13.27 2.44 28.52
C MET A 245 11.78 2.12 28.31
N ASN A 246 10.88 2.88 28.95
CA ASN A 246 9.43 2.75 28.73
C ASN A 246 9.06 2.98 27.25
N SER A 247 9.69 3.97 26.61
CA SER A 247 9.46 4.26 25.20
C SER A 247 9.97 3.14 24.29
N MET A 248 11.14 2.58 24.59
CA MET A 248 11.71 1.45 23.85
C MET A 248 10.87 0.19 24.00
N LEU A 249 10.48 -0.20 25.22
CA LEU A 249 9.62 -1.37 25.46
C LEU A 249 8.30 -1.28 24.71
N ARG A 250 7.70 -0.09 24.63
CA ARG A 250 6.44 0.13 23.90
C ARG A 250 6.63 0.13 22.38
N SER A 251 7.58 0.90 21.89
CA SER A 251 7.72 1.17 20.46
C SER A 251 8.49 0.09 19.70
N LYS A 252 9.41 -0.60 20.37
CA LYS A 252 10.26 -1.62 19.76
C LYS A 252 9.87 -3.01 20.21
N TYR A 253 9.64 -3.23 21.50
CA TYR A 253 9.28 -4.56 22.01
C TYR A 253 7.77 -4.80 22.14
N ASN A 254 6.90 -3.91 21.68
CA ASN A 254 5.43 -4.12 21.69
C ASN A 254 4.81 -4.38 23.09
N PHE A 255 5.39 -3.81 24.15
CA PHE A 255 4.76 -3.86 25.47
C PHE A 255 3.54 -2.93 25.48
N LEU A 256 2.38 -3.48 25.83
CA LEU A 256 1.14 -2.70 25.90
C LEU A 256 1.23 -1.66 27.03
N PRO A 257 0.78 -0.41 26.82
CA PRO A 257 0.83 0.63 27.86
C PRO A 257 0.16 0.22 29.18
N GLY A 258 -0.93 -0.53 29.14
CA GLY A 258 -1.65 -1.03 30.33
C GLY A 258 -0.91 -2.12 31.12
N ASN A 259 0.17 -2.66 30.54
CA ASN A 259 1.01 -3.72 31.13
C ASN A 259 2.33 -3.17 31.70
N ILE A 260 2.57 -1.86 31.63
CA ILE A 260 3.76 -1.22 32.18
C ILE A 260 3.39 -0.37 33.39
N ILE A 261 4.10 -0.55 34.50
CA ILE A 261 4.10 0.38 35.63
C ILE A 261 5.40 1.17 35.60
N LEU A 262 5.31 2.45 35.25
CA LEU A 262 6.43 3.41 35.28
C LEU A 262 6.36 4.22 36.57
N LEU A 263 7.42 4.16 37.39
CA LEU A 263 7.56 4.92 38.63
C LEU A 263 8.78 5.82 38.52
N THR A 264 8.57 7.14 38.57
CA THR A 264 9.67 8.12 38.52
C THR A 264 9.68 9.05 39.73
N ASP A 265 10.89 9.42 40.17
CA ASP A 265 11.12 10.32 41.31
C ASP A 265 10.19 10.02 42.50
N SER A 266 9.38 10.98 42.94
CA SER A 266 8.49 10.86 44.11
C SER A 266 7.46 9.73 44.02
N GLN A 267 7.21 9.18 42.83
CA GLN A 267 6.33 8.03 42.65
C GLN A 267 7.02 6.71 43.03
N ALA A 268 8.35 6.64 42.90
CA ALA A 268 9.16 5.44 43.10
C ALA A 268 9.51 5.20 44.58
N THR A 269 8.53 5.30 45.48
CA THR A 269 8.72 4.93 46.89
C THR A 269 8.87 3.41 47.05
N TRP A 270 9.49 2.96 48.14
CA TRP A 270 9.62 1.53 48.46
C TRP A 270 8.25 0.83 48.40
N SER A 271 7.22 1.46 48.99
CA SER A 271 5.87 0.89 48.99
C SER A 271 5.25 0.85 47.59
N ALA A 272 5.54 1.82 46.73
CA ALA A 272 5.02 1.83 45.36
C ALA A 272 5.66 0.73 44.52
N ILE A 273 6.97 0.53 44.63
CA ILE A 273 7.70 -0.55 43.94
C ILE A 273 7.17 -1.91 44.41
N TYR A 274 7.04 -2.11 45.73
CA TYR A 274 6.47 -3.35 46.29
C TYR A 274 5.03 -3.60 45.82
N ASN A 275 4.18 -2.57 45.82
CA ASN A 275 2.80 -2.67 45.34
C ASN A 275 2.73 -2.91 43.83
N ALA A 276 3.69 -2.44 43.04
CA ALA A 276 3.77 -2.73 41.62
C ALA A 276 3.98 -4.24 41.38
N PHE A 277 4.86 -4.90 42.15
CA PHE A 277 5.01 -6.35 42.10
C PHE A 277 3.73 -7.09 42.53
N ILE A 278 3.00 -6.62 43.55
CA ILE A 278 1.69 -7.20 43.92
C ILE A 278 0.70 -7.09 42.75
N GLN A 279 0.63 -5.93 42.09
CA GLN A 279 -0.27 -5.74 40.95
C GLN A 279 0.10 -6.68 39.79
N MET A 280 1.40 -6.85 39.51
CA MET A 280 1.88 -7.75 38.46
C MET A 280 1.56 -9.20 38.76
N ARG A 281 1.71 -9.67 40.00
CA ARG A 281 1.35 -11.03 40.42
C ARG A 281 -0.10 -11.41 40.13
N ASN A 282 -1.00 -10.43 40.17
CA ASN A 282 -2.43 -10.66 39.90
C ASN A 282 -2.79 -10.58 38.41
N LYS A 283 -1.88 -10.10 37.55
CA LYS A 283 -2.13 -9.90 36.11
C LYS A 283 -1.38 -10.91 35.23
N ILE A 284 -0.14 -11.20 35.59
CA ILE A 284 0.78 -12.03 34.82
C ILE A 284 0.36 -13.51 34.88
N LYS A 285 0.48 -14.20 33.75
CA LYS A 285 0.26 -15.64 33.60
C LYS A 285 1.59 -16.39 33.42
N ALA A 286 1.54 -17.72 33.44
CA ALA A 286 2.74 -18.56 33.42
C ALA A 286 3.58 -18.40 32.13
N GLU A 287 2.90 -18.12 31.01
CA GLU A 287 3.45 -17.97 29.67
C GLU A 287 4.02 -16.57 29.36
N ASP A 288 3.63 -15.55 30.13
CA ASP A 288 3.95 -14.15 29.86
C ASP A 288 5.45 -13.83 30.13
N ILE A 289 5.91 -12.69 29.63
CA ILE A 289 7.25 -12.15 29.90
C ILE A 289 7.15 -11.05 30.96
N PHE A 290 8.13 -11.01 31.87
CA PHE A 290 8.28 -9.92 32.82
C PHE A 290 9.62 -9.19 32.65
N PHE A 291 9.60 -7.86 32.63
CA PHE A 291 10.77 -7.01 32.54
C PHE A 291 10.85 -6.04 33.73
N PHE A 292 11.91 -6.10 34.51
CA PHE A 292 12.20 -5.16 35.59
C PHE A 292 13.38 -4.28 35.20
N TYR A 293 13.19 -2.97 35.28
CA TYR A 293 14.24 -1.99 35.04
C TYR A 293 14.34 -1.01 36.20
N TYR A 294 15.57 -0.77 36.64
CA TYR A 294 15.90 0.24 37.64
C TYR A 294 17.06 1.12 37.16
N SER A 295 16.92 2.44 37.27
CA SER A 295 18.01 3.41 37.21
C SER A 295 17.96 4.34 38.42
N GLY A 296 19.07 4.48 39.14
CA GLY A 296 19.18 5.33 40.33
C GLY A 296 20.35 4.96 41.23
N HIS A 297 20.33 5.44 42.47
CA HIS A 297 21.33 5.07 43.47
C HIS A 297 21.21 3.60 43.85
N ALA A 298 22.35 2.90 43.84
CA ALA A 298 22.48 1.56 44.36
C ALA A 298 23.81 1.44 45.11
N GLY A 299 23.92 0.44 45.98
CA GLY A 299 25.13 0.27 46.78
C GLY A 299 25.22 -1.06 47.51
N GLU A 300 26.34 -1.20 48.23
CA GLU A 300 26.66 -2.36 49.05
C GLU A 300 26.40 -2.01 50.53
N ALA A 301 25.56 -2.81 51.20
CA ALA A 301 25.35 -2.71 52.65
C ALA A 301 26.35 -3.59 53.42
N SER A 302 26.73 -4.72 52.83
CA SER A 302 27.84 -5.58 53.26
C SER A 302 28.30 -6.44 52.08
N SER A 303 29.40 -7.19 52.23
CA SER A 303 30.01 -7.99 51.15
C SER A 303 29.10 -8.99 50.43
N SER A 304 27.92 -9.29 50.99
CA SER A 304 26.91 -10.19 50.41
C SER A 304 25.50 -9.60 50.43
N LEU A 305 25.35 -8.28 50.58
CA LEU A 305 24.04 -7.63 50.67
C LEU A 305 24.08 -6.29 49.94
N HIS A 306 23.32 -6.18 48.87
CA HIS A 306 23.23 -5.00 48.02
C HIS A 306 21.81 -4.44 48.03
N TYR A 307 21.67 -3.17 47.65
CA TYR A 307 20.39 -2.49 47.64
C TYR A 307 20.30 -1.45 46.52
N ILE A 308 19.07 -1.24 46.06
CA ILE A 308 18.67 -0.07 45.28
C ILE A 308 17.99 0.93 46.21
N CYS A 309 18.05 2.20 45.88
CA CYS A 309 17.44 3.29 46.63
C CYS A 309 16.14 3.76 45.97
N PRO A 310 14.96 3.30 46.44
CA PRO A 310 13.72 4.02 46.24
C PRO A 310 13.78 5.51 46.64
N TYR A 311 12.78 6.29 46.23
CA TYR A 311 12.71 7.73 46.52
C TYR A 311 12.73 8.06 48.02
N ASP A 312 12.08 7.25 48.87
CA ASP A 312 12.04 7.45 50.33
C ASP A 312 13.23 6.83 51.07
N SER A 313 14.25 6.38 50.34
CA SER A 313 15.52 5.84 50.84
C SER A 313 16.52 6.96 51.19
N ILE A 314 16.21 7.77 52.20
CA ILE A 314 17.16 8.77 52.70
C ILE A 314 18.30 8.11 53.49
N PRO A 315 19.53 8.64 53.47
CA PRO A 315 20.68 8.05 54.18
C PRO A 315 20.46 7.83 55.69
N SER A 316 19.57 8.61 56.31
CA SER A 316 19.19 8.48 57.72
C SER A 316 18.09 7.43 57.98
N ASN A 317 17.58 6.74 56.96
CA ASN A 317 16.53 5.73 57.07
C ASN A 317 16.80 4.51 56.19
N PRO A 318 17.83 3.70 56.51
CA PRO A 318 18.19 2.51 55.74
C PRO A 318 17.09 1.43 55.71
N SER A 319 16.07 1.51 56.58
CA SER A 319 14.91 0.62 56.55
C SER A 319 14.03 0.77 55.29
N LYS A 320 14.33 1.76 54.46
CA LYS A 320 13.67 2.03 53.17
C LYS A 320 14.50 1.66 51.96
N TYR A 321 15.64 1.02 52.15
CA TYR A 321 16.39 0.41 51.03
C TYR A 321 15.62 -0.80 50.51
N PHE A 322 15.70 -1.06 49.20
CA PHE A 322 15.11 -2.24 48.59
C PHE A 322 16.25 -3.20 48.27
N TYR A 323 16.36 -4.26 49.07
CA TYR A 323 17.51 -5.16 49.03
C TYR A 323 17.41 -6.19 47.91
N ASP A 324 18.55 -6.73 47.49
CA ASP A 324 18.65 -7.85 46.55
C ASP A 324 17.78 -9.05 46.93
N ILE A 325 17.77 -9.45 48.22
CA ILE A 325 16.90 -10.52 48.75
C ILE A 325 15.41 -10.20 48.62
N GLU A 326 15.02 -8.93 48.72
CA GLU A 326 13.62 -8.51 48.56
C GLU A 326 13.22 -8.54 47.08
N LEU A 327 14.13 -8.12 46.19
CA LEU A 327 13.95 -8.22 44.74
C LEU A 327 13.83 -9.68 44.29
N ASP A 328 14.73 -10.55 44.76
CA ASP A 328 14.67 -11.98 44.49
C ASP A 328 13.34 -12.59 44.93
N ALA A 329 12.93 -12.31 46.17
CA ALA A 329 11.65 -12.79 46.70
C ALA A 329 10.43 -12.27 45.91
N GLN A 330 10.47 -11.03 45.40
CA GLN A 330 9.39 -10.52 44.53
C GLN A 330 9.38 -11.21 43.16
N LEU A 331 10.55 -11.44 42.56
CA LEU A 331 10.67 -12.14 41.28
C LEU A 331 10.20 -13.59 41.39
N ASP A 332 10.50 -14.29 42.48
CA ASP A 332 10.05 -15.68 42.72
C ASP A 332 8.54 -15.82 42.89
N GLN A 333 7.88 -14.77 43.38
CA GLN A 333 6.43 -14.80 43.60
C GLN A 333 5.63 -14.51 42.32
N LEU A 334 6.28 -14.14 41.21
CA LEU A 334 5.61 -13.96 39.91
C LEU A 334 5.41 -15.31 39.21
N PRO A 335 4.20 -15.58 38.66
CA PRO A 335 3.86 -16.90 38.12
C PRO A 335 4.53 -17.22 36.78
N ASN A 336 5.03 -16.22 36.05
CA ASN A 336 5.67 -16.42 34.75
C ASN A 336 7.05 -17.08 34.87
N LYS A 337 7.49 -17.73 33.79
CA LYS A 337 8.82 -18.34 33.73
C LYS A 337 9.90 -17.31 33.38
N GLU A 338 9.79 -16.66 32.22
CA GLU A 338 10.84 -15.79 31.65
C GLU A 338 10.84 -14.39 32.27
N LYS A 339 11.96 -14.01 32.91
CA LYS A 339 12.12 -12.70 33.56
C LYS A 339 13.41 -12.03 33.11
N PHE A 340 13.32 -10.75 32.81
CA PHE A 340 14.44 -9.90 32.41
C PHE A 340 14.63 -8.82 33.46
N VAL A 341 15.84 -8.65 33.97
CA VAL A 341 16.16 -7.75 35.08
C VAL A 341 17.33 -6.87 34.68
N VAL A 342 17.16 -5.57 34.73
CA VAL A 342 18.19 -4.59 34.37
C VAL A 342 18.36 -3.61 35.53
N ILE A 343 19.56 -3.55 36.10
CA ILE A 343 19.88 -2.68 37.23
C ILE A 343 21.01 -1.74 36.82
N ASP A 344 20.66 -0.48 36.57
CA ASP A 344 21.61 0.61 36.33
C ASP A 344 21.85 1.42 37.61
N GLY A 345 22.95 1.09 38.29
CA GLY A 345 23.36 1.75 39.52
C GLY A 345 24.75 1.27 39.96
N CYS A 346 25.35 2.00 40.90
CA CYS A 346 26.63 1.65 41.49
C CYS A 346 26.58 0.27 42.17
N ASN A 347 27.67 -0.48 42.08
CA ASN A 347 27.80 -1.82 42.66
C ASN A 347 26.72 -2.83 42.20
N SER A 348 26.02 -2.55 41.11
CA SER A 348 24.84 -3.33 40.65
C SER A 348 25.17 -4.80 40.37
N GLY A 349 26.38 -5.12 39.90
CA GLY A 349 26.82 -6.51 39.70
C GLY A 349 26.80 -7.38 40.97
N GLY A 350 26.71 -6.76 42.15
CA GLY A 350 26.55 -7.45 43.43
C GLY A 350 25.18 -8.08 43.66
N PHE A 351 24.17 -7.72 42.85
CA PHE A 351 22.84 -8.33 42.88
C PHE A 351 22.80 -9.74 42.27
N ILE A 352 23.68 -10.03 41.30
CA ILE A 352 23.63 -11.27 40.52
C ILE A 352 23.68 -12.53 41.42
N PRO A 353 24.59 -12.64 42.41
CA PRO A 353 24.66 -13.85 43.25
C PRO A 353 23.34 -14.23 43.95
N GLU A 354 22.56 -13.24 44.39
CA GLU A 354 21.29 -13.45 45.10
C GLU A 354 20.12 -13.59 44.12
N VAL A 355 20.07 -12.78 43.06
CA VAL A 355 18.92 -12.67 42.16
C VAL A 355 18.98 -13.69 41.01
N GLN A 356 20.11 -14.34 40.76
CA GLN A 356 20.23 -15.35 39.71
C GLN A 356 19.31 -16.56 39.96
N ALA A 357 18.57 -16.96 38.94
CA ALA A 357 17.76 -18.18 38.94
C ALA A 357 17.50 -18.66 37.51
N THR A 358 17.07 -19.91 37.35
CA THR A 358 16.63 -20.43 36.06
C THR A 358 15.48 -19.57 35.50
N ASN A 359 15.50 -19.34 34.18
CA ASN A 359 14.60 -18.48 33.43
C ASN A 359 14.70 -16.98 33.75
N ARG A 360 15.80 -16.52 34.38
CA ARG A 360 16.09 -15.09 34.58
C ARG A 360 17.29 -14.66 33.74
N PHE A 361 17.12 -13.59 32.98
CA PHE A 361 18.21 -12.86 32.33
C PHE A 361 18.47 -11.58 33.10
N ILE A 362 19.67 -11.41 33.63
CA ILE A 362 20.03 -10.28 34.50
C ILE A 362 21.16 -9.51 33.86
N MET A 363 21.02 -8.20 33.78
CA MET A 363 22.06 -7.26 33.36
C MET A 363 22.26 -6.19 34.42
N THR A 364 23.51 -5.84 34.63
CA THR A 364 23.92 -4.84 35.62
C THR A 364 24.89 -3.88 34.98
N ALA A 365 24.77 -2.59 35.29
CA ALA A 365 25.56 -1.54 34.65
C ALA A 365 27.04 -1.51 35.07
N SER A 366 27.40 -2.18 36.16
CA SER A 366 28.77 -2.23 36.67
C SER A 366 29.05 -3.54 37.42
N LYS A 367 30.33 -3.86 37.65
CA LYS A 367 30.73 -4.91 38.60
C LYS A 367 30.31 -4.54 40.03
N ALA A 368 30.22 -5.55 40.90
CA ALA A 368 29.96 -5.37 42.34
C ALA A 368 30.91 -4.38 43.03
N THR A 369 32.12 -4.18 42.49
CA THR A 369 33.15 -3.29 43.05
C THR A 369 33.31 -1.97 42.29
N GLN A 370 32.43 -1.67 41.34
CA GLN A 370 32.54 -0.52 40.43
C GLN A 370 31.32 0.40 40.52
N LEU A 371 31.56 1.69 40.28
CA LEU A 371 30.51 2.69 40.12
C LEU A 371 29.83 2.55 38.74
N SER A 372 28.58 3.02 38.65
CA SER A 372 27.90 3.30 37.38
C SER A 372 27.87 4.82 37.19
N TRP A 373 28.04 5.28 35.95
CA TRP A 373 28.16 6.69 35.62
C TRP A 373 27.02 7.18 34.73
N GLU A 374 26.71 8.46 34.86
CA GLU A 374 25.86 9.21 33.94
C GLU A 374 26.65 10.40 33.38
N THR A 375 26.41 10.77 32.12
CA THR A 375 27.17 11.87 31.50
C THR A 375 26.29 12.85 30.76
N SER A 376 26.70 14.12 30.79
CA SER A 376 25.97 15.19 30.10
C SER A 376 25.96 15.05 28.58
N GLN A 377 26.97 14.39 28.02
CA GLN A 377 27.12 14.13 26.59
C GLN A 377 26.07 13.15 26.09
N LEU A 378 25.87 12.05 26.82
CA LEU A 378 24.86 11.04 26.50
C LEU A 378 23.47 11.42 27.03
N ARG A 379 23.39 12.30 28.03
CA ARG A 379 22.16 12.70 28.74
C ARG A 379 21.39 11.50 29.33
N HIS A 380 22.14 10.46 29.67
CA HIS A 380 21.67 9.15 30.13
C HIS A 380 22.73 8.52 31.05
N GLY A 381 22.33 7.51 31.81
CA GLY A 381 23.28 6.52 32.36
C GLY A 381 24.04 5.86 31.21
N VAL A 382 25.36 5.73 31.32
CA VAL A 382 26.21 5.28 30.19
C VAL A 382 25.80 3.89 29.72
N PHE A 383 25.53 2.98 30.66
CA PHE A 383 25.04 1.64 30.31
C PHE A 383 23.67 1.67 29.67
N THR A 384 22.72 2.41 30.26
CA THR A 384 21.37 2.52 29.69
C THR A 384 21.38 3.09 28.28
N TYR A 385 22.22 4.09 28.00
CA TYR A 385 22.37 4.67 26.65
C TYR A 385 22.70 3.57 25.63
N TYR A 386 23.80 2.84 25.84
CA TYR A 386 24.24 1.83 24.88
C TYR A 386 23.34 0.60 24.86
N PHE A 387 22.65 0.28 25.96
CA PHE A 387 21.63 -0.76 25.95
C PHE A 387 20.42 -0.35 25.09
N VAL A 388 19.95 0.90 25.19
CA VAL A 388 18.87 1.40 24.33
C VAL A 388 19.31 1.48 22.87
N ASP A 389 20.56 1.87 22.60
CA ASP A 389 21.10 1.95 21.25
C ASP A 389 21.27 0.58 20.59
N SER A 390 21.53 -0.46 21.38
CA SER A 390 21.84 -1.81 20.91
C SER A 390 20.80 -2.41 19.95
N ILE A 391 19.51 -2.09 20.09
CA ILE A 391 18.48 -2.60 19.18
C ILE A 391 18.63 -2.11 17.73
N PHE A 392 19.39 -1.03 17.52
CA PHE A 392 19.58 -0.43 16.20
C PHE A 392 20.92 -0.82 15.56
N VAL A 393 21.93 -1.12 16.38
CA VAL A 393 23.32 -1.22 15.91
C VAL A 393 24.06 -2.47 16.36
N ALA A 394 23.51 -3.24 17.32
CA ALA A 394 24.18 -4.46 17.77
C ALA A 394 24.17 -5.51 16.64
N PRO A 395 25.29 -6.19 16.39
CA PRO A 395 25.37 -7.20 15.34
C PRO A 395 24.70 -8.50 15.79
N ASP A 396 23.97 -9.14 14.87
CA ASP A 396 23.65 -10.57 14.96
C ASP A 396 24.96 -11.35 14.81
N SER A 397 25.57 -11.67 15.95
CA SER A 397 26.92 -12.20 16.04
C SER A 397 26.96 -13.69 15.75
N ASN A 398 25.82 -14.35 15.87
CA ASN A 398 25.70 -15.79 15.66
C ASN A 398 25.08 -16.15 14.30
N GLY A 399 24.53 -15.16 13.59
CA GLY A 399 24.07 -15.25 12.21
C GLY A 399 22.77 -16.01 12.04
N ASP A 400 21.96 -16.10 13.09
CA ASP A 400 20.71 -16.87 13.07
C ASP A 400 19.47 -16.03 12.74
N GLY A 401 19.67 -14.75 12.44
CA GLY A 401 18.62 -13.79 12.10
C GLY A 401 17.91 -13.20 13.31
N VAL A 402 18.37 -13.47 14.55
CA VAL A 402 17.70 -13.03 15.78
C VAL A 402 18.62 -12.16 16.60
N LEU A 403 18.26 -10.89 16.74
CA LEU A 403 18.94 -10.00 17.68
C LEU A 403 18.57 -10.34 19.13
N SER A 404 19.45 -11.08 19.81
CA SER A 404 19.21 -11.58 21.16
C SER A 404 19.63 -10.60 22.26
N MET A 405 19.19 -10.80 23.50
CA MET A 405 19.62 -10.00 24.65
C MET A 405 21.08 -10.23 25.00
N GLU A 406 21.62 -11.40 24.67
CA GLU A 406 23.03 -11.73 24.80
C GLU A 406 23.91 -10.83 23.91
N GLU A 407 23.46 -10.59 22.68
CA GLU A 407 24.14 -9.76 21.69
C GLU A 407 24.01 -8.27 22.03
N GLN A 408 22.80 -7.83 22.37
CA GLN A 408 22.54 -6.49 22.87
C GLN A 408 23.38 -6.16 24.10
N PHE A 409 23.48 -7.08 25.06
CA PHE A 409 24.37 -6.93 26.21
C PHE A 409 25.84 -6.87 25.80
N SER A 410 26.27 -7.69 24.85
CA SER A 410 27.67 -7.73 24.41
C SER A 410 28.09 -6.40 23.80
N TYR A 411 27.24 -5.82 22.95
CA TYR A 411 27.39 -4.46 22.43
C TYR A 411 27.41 -3.44 23.57
N ALA A 412 26.36 -3.41 24.41
CA ALA A 412 26.23 -2.42 25.47
C ALA A 412 27.40 -2.47 26.48
N SER A 413 27.87 -3.67 26.82
CA SER A 413 29.00 -3.89 27.72
C SER A 413 30.32 -3.38 27.13
N SER A 414 30.58 -3.67 25.85
CA SER A 414 31.75 -3.17 25.12
C SER A 414 31.77 -1.65 25.10
N GLU A 415 30.69 -1.04 24.61
CA GLU A 415 30.64 0.40 24.40
C GLU A 415 30.64 1.19 25.71
N THR A 416 29.95 0.70 26.74
CA THR A 416 30.03 1.28 28.10
C THR A 416 31.46 1.27 28.63
N THR A 417 32.16 0.15 28.47
CA THR A 417 33.54 0.00 28.95
C THR A 417 34.47 0.94 28.19
N ASN A 418 34.39 0.96 26.85
CA ASN A 418 35.24 1.78 26.00
C ASN A 418 35.02 3.28 26.24
N TYR A 419 33.76 3.70 26.34
CA TYR A 419 33.41 5.09 26.61
C TYR A 419 34.00 5.58 27.94
N MET A 420 33.86 4.79 29.01
CA MET A 420 34.39 5.18 30.33
C MET A 420 35.91 5.12 30.43
N LEU A 421 36.55 4.19 29.70
CA LEU A 421 38.01 4.16 29.58
C LEU A 421 38.56 5.45 28.94
N GLY A 422 37.80 6.09 28.04
CA GLY A 422 38.13 7.41 27.48
C GLY A 422 38.26 8.52 28.54
N PHE A 423 37.60 8.37 29.69
CA PHE A 423 37.71 9.27 30.84
C PHE A 423 38.69 8.76 31.92
N GLY A 424 39.38 7.64 31.69
CA GLY A 424 40.23 6.99 32.69
C GLY A 424 39.47 6.34 33.85
N LEU A 425 38.17 6.10 33.68
CA LEU A 425 37.29 5.50 34.67
C LEU A 425 36.95 4.05 34.29
N LEU A 426 36.55 3.26 35.28
CA LEU A 426 36.10 1.88 35.07
C LEU A 426 34.60 1.76 35.31
N GLN A 427 33.90 1.21 34.32
CA GLN A 427 32.54 0.70 34.44
C GLN A 427 32.43 -0.48 33.49
N GLN A 428 32.21 -1.67 34.04
CA GLN A 428 32.13 -2.91 33.26
C GLN A 428 30.81 -3.59 33.59
N PRO A 429 29.82 -3.51 32.69
CA PRO A 429 28.55 -4.20 32.85
C PRO A 429 28.74 -5.72 32.98
N VAL A 430 27.89 -6.37 33.76
CA VAL A 430 27.90 -7.83 33.98
C VAL A 430 26.51 -8.41 33.71
N LYS A 431 26.46 -9.59 33.10
CA LYS A 431 25.22 -10.36 32.92
C LYS A 431 25.24 -11.71 33.63
N TYR A 432 24.05 -12.20 33.94
CA TYR A 432 23.76 -13.60 34.20
C TYR A 432 22.65 -14.05 33.26
N ASP A 433 22.81 -15.22 32.66
CA ASP A 433 21.83 -15.79 31.74
C ASP A 433 21.39 -17.16 32.24
N GLY A 434 20.16 -17.21 32.75
CA GLY A 434 19.48 -18.42 33.14
C GLY A 434 18.38 -18.85 32.18
N ILE A 435 18.19 -18.16 31.04
CA ILE A 435 17.19 -18.52 30.03
C ILE A 435 17.72 -19.70 29.20
N SER A 436 16.85 -20.67 28.91
CA SER A 436 17.23 -21.80 28.04
C SER A 436 17.06 -21.40 26.58
N GLY A 437 18.12 -21.51 25.78
CA GLY A 437 18.12 -21.07 24.38
C GLY A 437 18.61 -19.63 24.28
N GLN A 438 17.93 -18.81 23.49
CA GLN A 438 18.22 -17.39 23.35
C GLN A 438 17.20 -16.54 24.09
N ALA A 439 17.69 -15.53 24.80
CA ALA A 439 16.87 -14.55 25.49
C ALA A 439 16.40 -13.47 24.49
N VAL A 440 15.15 -13.55 24.05
CA VAL A 440 14.62 -12.67 22.97
C VAL A 440 13.34 -11.97 23.44
N LEU A 441 13.36 -10.63 23.43
CA LEU A 441 12.22 -9.80 23.81
C LEU A 441 11.36 -9.36 22.62
N PHE A 442 11.93 -9.28 21.42
CA PHE A 442 11.22 -8.87 20.22
C PHE A 442 10.71 -10.09 19.43
N PRO A 443 9.56 -10.01 18.76
CA PRO A 443 9.18 -11.07 17.86
C PRO A 443 10.15 -11.27 16.69
N SER A 444 10.78 -12.44 16.64
CA SER A 444 11.79 -12.77 15.64
C SER A 444 11.64 -14.21 15.17
N ILE A 445 12.07 -14.51 13.95
CA ILE A 445 12.16 -15.88 13.45
C ILE A 445 13.64 -16.25 13.44
N GLY A 446 14.00 -17.31 14.15
CA GLY A 446 15.37 -17.84 14.13
C GLY A 446 15.64 -18.75 12.96
N SER A 447 16.90 -19.20 12.89
CA SER A 447 17.43 -20.05 11.83
C SER A 447 16.44 -21.09 11.31
N LEU A 448 16.19 -20.99 10.01
CA LEU A 448 15.29 -21.86 9.28
C LEU A 448 16.07 -22.96 8.58
N SER A 449 15.68 -24.20 8.88
CA SER A 449 16.13 -25.40 8.18
C SER A 449 15.06 -25.83 7.20
N LEU A 450 15.43 -25.96 5.92
CA LEU A 450 14.58 -26.49 4.87
C LEU A 450 15.35 -27.57 4.11
N LEU A 451 14.84 -28.80 4.17
CA LEU A 451 15.49 -29.97 3.60
C LEU A 451 14.53 -30.69 2.64
N PRO A 452 14.79 -30.66 1.33
CA PRO A 452 14.02 -31.44 0.37
C PRO A 452 14.40 -32.94 0.47
N ILE A 453 13.40 -33.81 0.62
CA ILE A 453 13.53 -35.27 0.67
C ILE A 453 12.47 -35.89 -0.26
N GLY A 454 12.87 -36.29 -1.47
CA GLY A 454 11.92 -36.82 -2.45
C GLY A 454 10.89 -35.76 -2.88
N ASN A 455 9.60 -36.04 -2.66
CA ASN A 455 8.49 -35.09 -2.91
C ASN A 455 8.05 -34.34 -1.64
N GLU A 456 8.91 -34.26 -0.64
CA GLU A 456 8.63 -33.63 0.64
C GLU A 456 9.65 -32.53 0.93
N LEU A 457 9.19 -31.39 1.42
CA LEU A 457 10.04 -30.34 1.96
C LEU A 457 9.88 -30.32 3.48
N HIS A 458 10.92 -30.77 4.18
CA HIS A 458 10.96 -30.79 5.64
C HIS A 458 11.42 -29.43 6.12
N TYR A 459 10.63 -28.77 6.96
CA TYR A 459 10.96 -27.46 7.51
C TYR A 459 11.12 -27.53 9.02
N SER A 460 12.00 -26.71 9.57
CA SER A 460 12.02 -26.39 11.00
C SER A 460 12.64 -25.03 11.32
N PHE A 461 12.07 -24.31 12.28
CA PHE A 461 12.56 -23.00 12.72
C PHE A 461 11.97 -22.63 14.09
N TYR A 462 12.49 -21.59 14.74
CA TYR A 462 11.90 -21.05 15.98
C TYR A 462 11.26 -19.69 15.71
N ILE A 463 10.13 -19.41 16.36
CA ILE A 463 9.58 -18.06 16.49
C ILE A 463 9.72 -17.63 17.95
N TYR A 464 10.40 -16.51 18.17
CA TYR A 464 10.66 -15.90 19.47
C TYR A 464 9.75 -14.69 19.71
N GLY A 465 9.72 -14.20 20.95
CA GLY A 465 9.00 -12.99 21.34
C GLY A 465 7.64 -13.25 22.00
N HIS A 466 6.72 -12.30 21.81
CA HIS A 466 5.41 -12.26 22.47
C HIS A 466 4.37 -11.49 21.63
N GLY A 467 3.08 -11.63 21.96
CA GLY A 467 1.94 -11.02 21.25
C GLY A 467 0.87 -12.06 20.88
N ILE A 468 0.07 -11.72 19.86
CA ILE A 468 -0.82 -12.67 19.18
C ILE A 468 -0.31 -12.86 17.75
N LEU A 469 0.12 -14.07 17.42
CA LEU A 469 0.48 -14.44 16.05
C LEU A 469 -0.80 -14.69 15.22
N ASN A 470 -1.19 -13.72 14.42
CA ASN A 470 -2.42 -13.68 13.62
C ASN A 470 -2.38 -14.60 12.40
N SER A 471 -1.22 -14.78 11.77
CA SER A 471 -1.02 -15.73 10.67
C SER A 471 0.46 -16.08 10.55
N LEU A 472 0.72 -17.29 10.05
CA LEU A 472 2.06 -17.74 9.70
C LEU A 472 1.98 -18.52 8.39
N ASN A 473 2.55 -17.95 7.33
CA ASN A 473 2.47 -18.48 5.98
C ASN A 473 3.86 -18.83 5.47
N ILE A 474 4.00 -20.00 4.85
CA ILE A 474 5.13 -20.30 3.97
C ILE A 474 4.64 -20.25 2.53
N THR A 475 5.42 -19.58 1.70
CA THR A 475 5.29 -19.43 0.26
C THR A 475 6.48 -20.15 -0.40
N LEU A 476 6.24 -21.06 -1.34
CA LEU A 476 7.28 -21.84 -2.05
C LEU A 476 7.18 -21.62 -3.56
N CYS A 477 8.26 -21.19 -4.23
CA CYS A 477 8.27 -21.01 -5.69
C CYS A 477 9.05 -22.10 -6.43
N SER A 478 8.71 -22.25 -7.72
CA SER A 478 9.41 -23.14 -8.65
C SER A 478 9.40 -22.51 -10.04
N VAL A 479 10.55 -22.47 -10.69
CA VAL A 479 10.72 -21.93 -12.06
C VAL A 479 10.32 -22.93 -13.16
N TYR A 480 10.22 -24.23 -12.84
CA TYR A 480 10.01 -25.29 -13.84
C TYR A 480 8.54 -25.71 -14.03
N GLN A 481 7.60 -25.09 -13.32
CA GLN A 481 6.16 -25.30 -13.48
C GLN A 481 5.45 -23.95 -13.37
N ASN A 482 4.56 -23.62 -14.32
CA ASN A 482 3.74 -22.39 -14.35
C ASN A 482 2.68 -22.34 -13.22
N ILE A 483 3.08 -22.55 -11.97
CA ILE A 483 2.22 -22.62 -10.80
C ILE A 483 2.89 -21.87 -9.65
N SER A 484 2.42 -20.67 -9.37
CA SER A 484 2.81 -19.91 -8.19
C SER A 484 2.04 -20.39 -6.95
N LEU A 485 2.81 -20.96 -6.02
CA LEU A 485 2.73 -20.83 -4.56
C LEU A 485 1.56 -21.53 -3.82
N LYS A 486 1.90 -22.62 -3.14
CA LYS A 486 1.08 -23.21 -2.07
C LYS A 486 1.34 -22.48 -0.75
N VAL A 487 0.39 -21.64 -0.33
CA VAL A 487 0.37 -21.04 1.01
C VAL A 487 -0.01 -22.11 2.05
N VAL A 488 0.89 -22.39 2.99
CA VAL A 488 0.60 -23.30 4.12
C VAL A 488 0.46 -22.49 5.41
N ASP A 489 -0.73 -22.49 6.03
CA ASP A 489 -0.93 -21.90 7.37
C ASP A 489 -0.33 -22.83 8.42
N LEU A 490 0.86 -22.45 8.90
CA LEU A 490 1.63 -23.25 9.82
C LEU A 490 1.08 -23.23 11.25
N ARG A 491 0.14 -22.34 11.60
CA ARG A 491 -0.42 -22.29 12.95
C ARG A 491 -1.20 -23.56 13.30
N GLN A 492 -1.84 -24.20 12.31
CA GLN A 492 -2.54 -25.48 12.53
C GLN A 492 -1.60 -26.59 13.02
N PHE A 493 -0.31 -26.43 12.75
CA PHE A 493 0.74 -27.38 13.10
C PHE A 493 1.67 -26.84 14.20
N SER A 494 1.35 -25.70 14.81
CA SER A 494 2.14 -25.13 15.91
C SER A 494 2.08 -26.02 17.15
N PRO A 495 3.23 -26.43 17.72
CA PRO A 495 3.25 -27.21 18.95
C PRO A 495 3.06 -26.36 20.21
N SER A 496 3.06 -25.02 20.10
CA SER A 496 2.94 -24.13 21.25
C SER A 496 1.53 -23.54 21.39
N TYR A 497 1.08 -23.43 22.63
CA TYR A 497 -0.20 -22.80 22.96
C TYR A 497 -0.17 -21.28 22.88
N THR A 498 0.92 -20.63 22.43
CA THR A 498 1.00 -19.17 22.29
C THR A 498 1.29 -18.72 20.86
N GLY A 499 1.70 -19.63 19.99
CA GLY A 499 2.18 -19.34 18.63
C GLY A 499 3.67 -19.03 18.58
N PHE A 500 4.34 -18.86 19.72
CA PHE A 500 5.79 -18.69 19.82
C PHE A 500 6.45 -20.00 20.24
N GLY A 501 7.56 -20.37 19.61
CA GLY A 501 8.29 -21.60 19.87
C GLY A 501 8.78 -22.28 18.60
N TYR A 502 9.14 -23.55 18.71
CA TYR A 502 9.63 -24.35 17.61
C TYR A 502 8.51 -24.73 16.63
N TYR A 503 8.73 -24.57 15.35
CA TYR A 503 7.91 -25.07 14.26
C TYR A 503 8.70 -26.12 13.51
N SER A 504 8.04 -27.22 13.17
CA SER A 504 8.61 -28.21 12.26
C SER A 504 7.51 -29.00 11.59
N GLY A 505 7.75 -29.42 10.34
CA GLY A 505 6.79 -30.24 9.63
C GLY A 505 7.26 -30.59 8.23
N ILE A 506 6.32 -31.12 7.46
CA ILE A 506 6.56 -31.62 6.11
C ILE A 506 5.54 -30.98 5.17
N ILE A 507 6.02 -30.30 4.14
CA ILE A 507 5.21 -29.84 3.03
C ILE A 507 5.35 -30.85 1.90
N LYS A 508 4.27 -31.56 1.56
CA LYS A 508 4.25 -32.39 0.35
C LYS A 508 4.22 -31.50 -0.89
N LEU A 509 5.23 -31.69 -1.73
CA LEU A 509 5.37 -31.11 -3.06
C LEU A 509 4.67 -32.02 -4.07
N GLU A 510 4.18 -31.42 -5.15
CA GLU A 510 3.73 -32.17 -6.33
C GLU A 510 4.92 -32.89 -6.99
N GLU A 511 4.66 -34.00 -7.69
CA GLU A 511 5.74 -34.78 -8.32
C GLU A 511 6.49 -33.95 -9.37
N GLY A 512 7.82 -33.91 -9.25
CA GLY A 512 8.70 -33.19 -10.19
C GLY A 512 8.89 -31.70 -9.89
N LEU A 513 8.31 -31.16 -8.80
CA LEU A 513 8.61 -29.80 -8.36
C LEU A 513 10.01 -29.71 -7.74
N ASN A 514 10.80 -28.75 -8.24
CA ASN A 514 12.05 -28.33 -7.62
C ASN A 514 11.83 -26.93 -7.02
N VAL A 515 11.98 -26.80 -5.70
CA VAL A 515 11.82 -25.51 -5.00
C VAL A 515 13.10 -24.73 -5.19
N SER A 516 13.04 -23.61 -5.91
CA SER A 516 14.20 -22.72 -6.02
C SER A 516 14.23 -21.75 -4.84
N GLY A 517 13.12 -21.06 -4.54
CA GLY A 517 13.01 -20.11 -3.43
C GLY A 517 11.81 -20.29 -2.51
N TYR A 518 11.82 -19.57 -1.38
CA TYR A 518 10.70 -19.54 -0.44
C TYR A 518 10.65 -18.25 0.37
N GLU A 519 9.47 -17.97 0.93
CA GLU A 519 9.22 -16.83 1.80
C GLU A 519 8.36 -17.26 3.00
N ILE A 520 8.77 -16.86 4.21
CA ILE A 520 8.00 -17.04 5.45
C ILE A 520 7.48 -15.68 5.91
N ARG A 521 6.17 -15.58 6.10
CA ARG A 521 5.47 -14.38 6.60
C ARG A 521 4.78 -14.69 7.92
N ALA A 522 5.13 -13.96 8.97
CA ALA A 522 4.43 -13.98 10.25
C ALA A 522 3.77 -12.63 10.51
N GLU A 523 2.46 -12.63 10.77
CA GLU A 523 1.73 -11.42 11.16
C GLU A 523 1.44 -11.47 12.66
N ILE A 524 1.81 -10.41 13.38
CA ILE A 524 1.56 -10.29 14.83
C ILE A 524 0.66 -9.09 15.05
N GLN A 525 -0.40 -9.27 15.84
CA GLN A 525 -1.43 -8.24 16.05
C GLN A 525 -0.82 -6.88 16.41
N GLY A 526 -1.01 -5.90 15.53
CA GLY A 526 -0.59 -4.51 15.74
C GLY A 526 0.83 -4.17 15.30
N ASN A 527 1.60 -5.11 14.74
CA ASN A 527 2.96 -4.89 14.25
C ASN A 527 3.12 -5.34 12.79
N ASN A 528 4.12 -4.77 12.11
CA ASN A 528 4.49 -5.13 10.74
C ASN A 528 4.76 -6.64 10.59
N LEU A 529 4.47 -7.14 9.39
CA LEU A 529 4.78 -8.47 8.91
C LEU A 529 6.27 -8.79 9.16
N ILE A 530 6.59 -9.85 9.89
CA ILE A 530 7.95 -10.41 9.87
C ILE A 530 8.03 -11.23 8.59
N THR A 531 8.79 -10.72 7.63
CA THR A 531 9.00 -11.37 6.35
C THR A 531 10.44 -11.83 6.28
N PHE A 532 10.66 -13.12 6.09
CA PHE A 532 11.96 -13.68 5.79
C PHE A 532 11.87 -14.36 4.43
N VAL A 533 12.57 -13.81 3.45
CA VAL A 533 12.75 -14.42 2.13
C VAL A 533 14.09 -15.12 2.16
N ASN A 534 14.13 -16.39 1.76
CA ASN A 534 15.39 -16.98 1.37
C ASN A 534 15.42 -17.11 -0.15
N THR A 535 16.43 -16.45 -0.72
CA THR A 535 16.58 -16.14 -2.13
C THR A 535 17.61 -17.06 -2.77
N PHE A 536 17.57 -18.36 -2.48
CA PHE A 536 18.31 -19.31 -3.31
C PHE A 536 17.60 -19.41 -4.66
N GLY A 537 18.38 -19.50 -5.75
CA GLY A 537 17.83 -19.49 -7.12
C GLY A 537 17.80 -18.09 -7.73
N ASP A 538 18.51 -17.98 -8.84
CA ASP A 538 18.63 -16.85 -9.76
C ASP A 538 18.87 -17.53 -11.11
N SER A 539 17.78 -17.83 -11.80
CA SER A 539 17.78 -18.82 -12.89
C SER A 539 18.29 -18.23 -14.22
N ASP A 540 18.19 -16.93 -14.41
CA ASP A 540 18.77 -16.19 -15.55
C ASP A 540 20.08 -15.47 -15.21
N GLY A 541 20.43 -15.35 -13.93
CA GLY A 541 21.75 -14.89 -13.49
C GLY A 541 21.89 -13.38 -13.44
N ASP A 542 20.77 -12.65 -13.31
CA ASP A 542 20.74 -11.19 -13.30
C ASP A 542 21.02 -10.58 -11.91
N GLY A 543 20.98 -11.42 -10.86
CA GLY A 543 21.21 -11.03 -9.46
C GLY A 543 19.93 -10.78 -8.66
N LEU A 544 18.76 -10.78 -9.30
CA LEU A 544 17.46 -10.88 -8.69
C LEU A 544 17.12 -12.36 -8.51
N SER A 545 16.36 -12.69 -7.46
CA SER A 545 16.06 -14.09 -7.17
C SER A 545 14.72 -14.50 -7.75
N ASP A 546 14.59 -15.76 -8.19
CA ASP A 546 13.37 -16.33 -8.77
C ASP A 546 12.09 -15.99 -7.97
N ILE A 547 12.19 -16.04 -6.63
CA ILE A 547 11.06 -15.76 -5.75
C ILE A 547 10.63 -14.29 -5.82
N LEU A 548 11.57 -13.35 -5.90
CA LEU A 548 11.30 -11.92 -6.02
C LEU A 548 10.68 -11.60 -7.39
N GLU A 549 11.15 -12.25 -8.45
CA GLU A 549 10.59 -12.07 -9.78
C GLU A 549 9.14 -12.55 -9.84
N ILE A 550 8.90 -13.78 -9.37
CA ILE A 550 7.56 -14.38 -9.38
C ILE A 550 6.57 -13.56 -8.54
N ILE A 551 6.93 -13.09 -7.34
CA ILE A 551 6.00 -12.33 -6.49
C ILE A 551 5.70 -10.93 -7.04
N ASN A 552 6.60 -10.37 -7.86
CA ASN A 552 6.43 -9.06 -8.51
C ASN A 552 5.93 -9.18 -9.96
N ASN A 553 5.64 -10.40 -10.42
CA ASN A 553 5.18 -10.75 -11.77
C ASN A 553 6.20 -10.44 -12.89
N MET A 554 7.49 -10.56 -12.59
CA MET A 554 8.58 -10.59 -13.57
C MET A 554 8.83 -12.05 -14.00
N ASN A 555 9.69 -12.25 -15.01
CA ASN A 555 9.95 -13.56 -15.57
C ASN A 555 11.30 -14.13 -15.08
N PRO A 556 11.31 -15.13 -14.18
CA PRO A 556 12.52 -15.67 -13.56
C PRO A 556 13.41 -16.52 -14.49
N LEU A 557 13.26 -16.38 -15.80
CA LEU A 557 14.05 -17.10 -16.81
C LEU A 557 14.62 -16.13 -17.84
N ILE A 558 14.39 -14.83 -17.67
CA ILE A 558 14.81 -13.77 -18.58
C ILE A 558 15.27 -12.61 -17.71
N ASN A 559 16.56 -12.33 -17.78
CA ASN A 559 17.23 -11.29 -16.99
C ASN A 559 16.72 -9.86 -17.26
N ASP A 560 15.87 -9.67 -18.27
CA ASP A 560 15.32 -8.40 -18.75
C ASP A 560 13.89 -8.73 -19.23
N THR A 561 12.91 -8.55 -18.36
CA THR A 561 11.54 -9.02 -18.55
C THR A 561 10.81 -8.28 -19.67
N ASP A 562 11.11 -7.00 -19.91
CA ASP A 562 10.44 -6.15 -20.90
C ASP A 562 11.27 -5.83 -22.15
N PHE A 563 12.51 -6.28 -22.19
CA PHE A 563 13.44 -6.24 -23.32
C PHE A 563 13.88 -4.83 -23.72
N ASP A 564 14.10 -3.96 -22.74
CA ASP A 564 14.54 -2.58 -22.95
C ASP A 564 16.06 -2.39 -22.87
N GLY A 565 16.78 -3.40 -22.37
CA GLY A 565 18.23 -3.41 -22.20
C GLY A 565 18.73 -3.25 -20.76
N LEU A 566 17.86 -2.99 -19.78
CA LEU A 566 18.15 -3.06 -18.34
C LEU A 566 17.79 -4.45 -17.81
N SER A 567 18.46 -4.86 -16.72
CA SER A 567 18.11 -6.12 -16.08
C SER A 567 17.01 -5.93 -15.03
N ASP A 568 16.19 -6.96 -14.78
CA ASP A 568 15.15 -6.93 -13.74
C ASP A 568 15.76 -6.53 -12.39
N TYR A 569 16.97 -7.00 -12.08
CA TYR A 569 17.75 -6.56 -10.91
C TYR A 569 18.02 -5.05 -10.89
N ASP A 570 18.58 -4.51 -11.99
CA ASP A 570 18.95 -3.10 -12.09
C ASP A 570 17.73 -2.19 -11.93
N GLU A 571 16.59 -2.60 -12.46
CA GLU A 571 15.34 -1.85 -12.40
C GLU A 571 14.62 -2.01 -11.06
N PHE A 572 14.55 -3.24 -10.52
CA PHE A 572 13.89 -3.52 -9.23
C PHE A 572 14.53 -2.76 -8.06
N TYR A 573 15.86 -2.58 -8.10
CA TYR A 573 16.60 -1.75 -7.15
C TYR A 573 16.90 -0.34 -7.68
N GLY A 574 16.54 -0.05 -8.93
CA GLY A 574 16.73 1.21 -9.62
C GLY A 574 15.50 2.11 -9.55
N ILE A 575 15.23 2.81 -10.65
CA ILE A 575 14.21 3.87 -10.72
C ILE A 575 13.09 3.61 -11.75
N THR A 576 13.29 2.66 -12.67
CA THR A 576 12.37 2.28 -13.76
C THR A 576 11.46 1.12 -13.33
N ASP A 577 10.46 0.76 -14.14
CA ASP A 577 9.59 -0.40 -13.89
C ASP A 577 10.04 -1.60 -14.74
N PRO A 578 10.50 -2.73 -14.15
CA PRO A 578 11.02 -3.91 -14.86
C PRO A 578 10.07 -4.64 -15.83
N LYS A 579 8.90 -4.08 -16.09
CA LYS A 579 7.85 -4.64 -16.95
C LYS A 579 7.31 -3.61 -17.92
N ASN A 580 7.91 -2.43 -17.97
CA ASN A 580 7.55 -1.33 -18.82
C ASN A 580 8.80 -0.68 -19.40
N ASN A 581 9.13 -1.11 -20.62
CA ASN A 581 10.30 -0.71 -21.39
C ASN A 581 10.43 0.79 -21.76
N ASP A 582 9.52 1.64 -21.29
CA ASP A 582 9.43 3.09 -21.52
C ASP A 582 8.62 3.67 -20.34
N THR A 583 9.30 3.90 -19.21
CA THR A 583 8.71 4.24 -17.91
C THR A 583 7.98 5.57 -17.95
N ASP A 584 8.45 6.55 -18.73
CA ASP A 584 7.84 7.88 -18.81
C ASP A 584 6.92 8.10 -20.02
N GLY A 585 6.97 7.19 -21.00
CA GLY A 585 6.11 7.16 -22.18
C GLY A 585 6.50 8.17 -23.26
N ASP A 586 7.76 8.57 -23.36
CA ASP A 586 8.23 9.53 -24.36
C ASP A 586 8.63 8.91 -25.72
N GLY A 587 8.74 7.59 -25.76
CA GLY A 587 9.06 6.81 -26.95
C GLY A 587 10.54 6.42 -27.09
N ILE A 588 11.38 6.75 -26.11
CA ILE A 588 12.73 6.21 -25.93
C ILE A 588 12.66 5.09 -24.88
N LEU A 589 13.49 4.05 -25.03
CA LEU A 589 13.51 2.92 -24.09
C LEU A 589 14.37 3.25 -22.86
N ASP A 590 13.97 2.83 -21.65
CA ASP A 590 14.68 3.23 -20.42
C ASP A 590 16.16 2.76 -20.46
N GLY A 591 16.43 1.56 -20.98
CA GLY A 591 17.80 1.07 -21.17
C GLY A 591 18.67 1.92 -22.10
N TYR A 592 18.10 2.51 -23.15
CA TYR A 592 18.81 3.48 -23.99
C TYR A 592 19.06 4.78 -23.21
N GLU A 593 18.05 5.27 -22.49
CA GLU A 593 18.15 6.50 -21.72
C GLU A 593 19.22 6.43 -20.63
N VAL A 594 19.20 5.37 -19.82
CA VAL A 594 20.20 5.14 -18.76
C VAL A 594 21.61 5.03 -19.36
N THR A 595 21.78 4.35 -20.49
CA THR A 595 23.09 4.19 -21.15
C THR A 595 23.61 5.51 -21.72
N ASN A 596 22.72 6.34 -22.29
CA ASN A 596 23.08 7.61 -22.91
C ASN A 596 22.99 8.80 -21.93
N GLY A 597 22.57 8.60 -20.68
CA GLY A 597 22.49 9.66 -19.67
C GLY A 597 21.29 10.60 -19.82
N LEU A 598 20.24 10.13 -20.51
CA LEU A 598 18.90 10.73 -20.51
C LEU A 598 18.15 10.37 -19.23
N ASN A 599 16.94 10.90 -19.04
CA ASN A 599 16.16 10.69 -17.83
C ASN A 599 14.90 9.84 -18.08
N PRO A 600 14.91 8.54 -17.71
CA PRO A 600 13.80 7.60 -17.97
C PRO A 600 12.52 7.85 -17.16
N LEU A 601 12.47 8.95 -16.40
CA LEU A 601 11.32 9.40 -15.63
C LEU A 601 10.78 10.75 -16.10
N TYR A 602 11.33 11.32 -17.17
CA TYR A 602 10.99 12.65 -17.66
C TYR A 602 11.18 12.78 -19.16
N ASN A 603 10.05 12.95 -19.86
CA ASN A 603 10.00 13.15 -21.31
C ASN A 603 10.98 14.23 -21.78
N ASP A 604 12.12 13.78 -22.28
CA ASP A 604 13.21 14.59 -22.79
C ASP A 604 13.51 14.31 -24.26
N ALA A 605 12.74 13.42 -24.90
CA ALA A 605 12.76 13.09 -26.33
C ALA A 605 12.90 14.27 -27.33
N LEU A 606 12.48 15.49 -26.94
CA LEU A 606 12.57 16.69 -27.79
C LEU A 606 13.77 17.59 -27.50
N LEU A 607 14.57 17.27 -26.49
CA LEU A 607 15.84 17.92 -26.19
C LEU A 607 16.95 17.35 -27.08
N ASP A 608 18.09 18.01 -27.03
CA ASP A 608 19.32 17.73 -27.78
C ASP A 608 20.42 17.81 -26.71
N LEU A 609 20.86 16.65 -26.23
CA LEU A 609 21.69 16.55 -25.02
C LEU A 609 23.14 16.94 -25.28
N ASP A 610 23.71 16.59 -26.43
CA ASP A 610 25.10 16.90 -26.78
C ASP A 610 25.28 18.12 -27.70
N ALA A 611 24.17 18.73 -28.13
CA ALA A 611 24.09 19.98 -28.88
C ALA A 611 24.68 19.88 -30.30
N ASP A 612 24.54 18.72 -30.94
CA ASP A 612 25.01 18.44 -32.30
C ASP A 612 23.96 18.81 -33.38
N GLY A 613 22.71 19.06 -32.97
CA GLY A 613 21.58 19.42 -33.82
C GLY A 613 20.53 18.32 -34.01
N LEU A 614 20.75 17.11 -33.49
CA LEU A 614 19.75 16.04 -33.41
C LEU A 614 19.05 16.06 -32.05
N LYS A 615 17.76 15.72 -32.05
CA LYS A 615 17.05 15.49 -30.79
C LYS A 615 17.28 14.06 -30.31
N ASN A 616 17.23 13.85 -29.00
CA ASN A 616 17.35 12.54 -28.35
C ASN A 616 16.53 11.43 -29.06
N LEU A 617 15.26 11.71 -29.40
CA LEU A 617 14.41 10.72 -30.09
C LEU A 617 14.86 10.45 -31.53
N GLN A 618 15.39 11.45 -32.23
CA GLN A 618 15.94 11.26 -33.57
C GLN A 618 17.18 10.38 -33.50
N GLU A 619 18.03 10.59 -32.51
CA GLU A 619 19.24 9.80 -32.29
C GLU A 619 18.92 8.35 -31.96
N PHE A 620 17.95 8.13 -31.06
CA PHE A 620 17.44 6.79 -30.77
C PHE A 620 16.93 6.07 -32.04
N ILE A 621 16.23 6.78 -32.93
CA ILE A 621 15.72 6.23 -34.20
C ILE A 621 16.85 5.96 -35.21
N LEU A 622 17.89 6.81 -35.22
CA LEU A 622 19.03 6.71 -36.13
C LEU A 622 20.09 5.70 -35.64
N GLY A 623 20.06 5.35 -34.36
CA GLY A 623 21.05 4.48 -33.73
C GLY A 623 22.35 5.20 -33.35
N THR A 624 22.33 6.54 -33.30
CA THR A 624 23.41 7.38 -32.77
C THR A 624 23.27 7.51 -31.24
N TYR A 625 24.25 8.16 -30.60
CA TYR A 625 24.31 8.27 -29.14
C TYR A 625 24.00 9.69 -28.68
N ALA A 626 22.90 9.88 -27.93
CA ALA A 626 22.46 11.20 -27.43
C ALA A 626 23.45 11.99 -26.57
N ASN A 627 24.57 11.38 -26.17
CA ASN A 627 25.61 12.03 -25.39
C ASN A 627 26.95 12.14 -26.11
N ASN A 628 26.98 11.82 -27.39
CA ASN A 628 28.20 11.83 -28.18
C ASN A 628 27.89 12.45 -29.56
N PRO A 629 28.33 13.70 -29.79
CA PRO A 629 27.93 14.46 -30.98
C PRO A 629 28.56 13.96 -32.28
N ASP A 630 29.45 12.95 -32.21
CA ASP A 630 30.17 12.33 -33.34
C ASP A 630 30.25 10.82 -33.07
N THR A 631 29.23 10.08 -33.51
CA THR A 631 29.03 8.67 -33.17
C THR A 631 30.12 7.77 -33.77
N ASP A 632 30.59 8.07 -34.97
CA ASP A 632 31.56 7.23 -35.67
C ASP A 632 33.03 7.69 -35.52
N GLY A 633 33.25 8.87 -34.93
CA GLY A 633 34.53 9.42 -34.56
C GLY A 633 35.32 9.97 -35.75
N ASP A 634 34.66 10.43 -36.80
CA ASP A 634 35.30 10.96 -38.01
C ASP A 634 35.50 12.47 -38.03
N THR A 635 35.13 13.15 -36.95
CA THR A 635 35.19 14.61 -36.72
C THR A 635 34.08 15.43 -37.35
N MET A 636 33.11 14.80 -38.01
CA MET A 636 31.83 15.42 -38.35
C MET A 636 30.80 15.12 -37.27
N PHE A 637 29.89 16.06 -37.01
CA PHE A 637 28.83 15.84 -36.03
C PHE A 637 27.64 15.10 -36.66
N ASP A 638 26.97 14.23 -35.91
CA ASP A 638 25.89 13.39 -36.46
C ASP A 638 24.77 14.28 -37.05
N GLY A 639 24.46 15.39 -36.39
CA GLY A 639 23.52 16.41 -36.88
C GLY A 639 23.95 17.10 -38.18
N TYR A 640 25.25 17.36 -38.36
CA TYR A 640 25.78 17.89 -39.63
C TYR A 640 25.65 16.84 -40.75
N GLU A 641 25.99 15.60 -40.45
CA GLU A 641 25.92 14.51 -41.42
C GLU A 641 24.49 14.26 -41.88
N VAL A 642 23.54 14.17 -40.95
CA VAL A 642 22.11 14.00 -41.27
C VAL A 642 21.59 15.17 -42.08
N LEU A 643 22.01 16.40 -41.77
CA LEU A 643 21.62 17.59 -42.53
C LEU A 643 22.14 17.55 -43.98
N ASN A 644 23.37 17.06 -44.17
CA ASN A 644 24.02 16.97 -45.48
C ASN A 644 23.69 15.67 -46.24
N GLY A 645 23.03 14.70 -45.60
CA GLY A 645 22.68 13.41 -46.20
C GLY A 645 23.80 12.37 -46.16
N LEU A 646 24.79 12.58 -45.28
CA LEU A 646 25.85 11.63 -44.92
C LEU A 646 25.34 10.62 -43.89
N ASN A 647 26.17 9.64 -43.51
CA ASN A 647 25.77 8.56 -42.61
C ASN A 647 26.54 8.62 -41.28
N PRO A 648 25.90 9.04 -40.17
CA PRO A 648 26.54 9.27 -38.87
C PRO A 648 27.07 8.02 -38.15
N LEU A 649 26.97 6.86 -38.79
CA LEU A 649 27.48 5.58 -38.28
C LEU A 649 28.67 5.08 -39.10
N TYR A 650 29.19 5.87 -40.04
CA TYR A 650 30.22 5.46 -40.98
C TYR A 650 31.14 6.60 -41.40
N ASN A 651 32.39 6.53 -40.92
CA ASN A 651 33.44 7.49 -41.25
C ASN A 651 33.59 7.71 -42.76
N ASP A 652 33.10 8.86 -43.21
CA ASP A 652 33.08 9.28 -44.61
C ASP A 652 33.71 10.65 -44.84
N ALA A 653 34.34 11.25 -43.81
CA ALA A 653 35.05 12.54 -43.85
C ALA A 653 36.05 12.73 -45.02
N LEU A 654 36.62 11.66 -45.58
CA LEU A 654 37.57 11.70 -46.71
C LEU A 654 36.91 11.57 -48.08
N LEU A 655 35.59 11.36 -48.14
CA LEU A 655 34.83 11.37 -49.37
C LEU A 655 34.54 12.82 -49.78
N ASP A 656 34.05 12.96 -51.00
CA ASP A 656 33.71 14.23 -51.66
C ASP A 656 32.33 13.98 -52.27
N LEU A 657 31.29 14.39 -51.55
CA LEU A 657 29.90 14.01 -51.82
C LEU A 657 29.35 14.73 -53.07
N ASP A 658 29.72 15.99 -53.28
CA ASP A 658 29.23 16.80 -54.40
C ASP A 658 30.18 16.86 -55.61
N GLY A 659 31.46 16.49 -55.42
CA GLY A 659 32.47 16.39 -56.45
C GLY A 659 33.18 17.70 -56.79
N ASP A 660 33.15 18.71 -55.92
CA ASP A 660 33.80 20.01 -56.14
C ASP A 660 35.33 19.98 -55.89
N GLY A 661 35.80 18.92 -55.21
CA GLY A 661 37.20 18.68 -54.88
C GLY A 661 37.62 19.14 -53.48
N LEU A 662 36.71 19.53 -52.62
CA LEU A 662 36.83 19.49 -51.16
C LEU A 662 36.34 18.12 -50.64
N THR A 663 36.76 17.74 -49.44
CA THR A 663 36.25 16.52 -48.80
C THR A 663 35.20 16.89 -47.76
N ASN A 664 34.24 16.01 -47.49
CA ASN A 664 33.16 16.21 -46.51
C ASN A 664 33.67 16.80 -45.18
N GLY A 665 34.80 16.29 -44.67
CA GLY A 665 35.39 16.77 -43.42
C GLY A 665 36.05 18.15 -43.51
N VAL A 666 36.52 18.55 -44.68
CA VAL A 666 37.01 19.93 -44.91
C VAL A 666 35.83 20.88 -44.98
N GLU A 667 34.77 20.53 -45.68
CA GLU A 667 33.55 21.35 -45.76
C GLU A 667 32.94 21.53 -44.36
N CYS A 668 32.84 20.44 -43.59
CA CYS A 668 32.41 20.49 -42.19
C CYS A 668 33.29 21.41 -41.33
N GLN A 669 34.62 21.40 -41.55
CA GLN A 669 35.56 22.24 -40.80
C GLN A 669 35.37 23.75 -41.08
N TYR A 670 34.98 24.09 -42.31
CA TYR A 670 34.75 25.49 -42.74
C TYR A 670 33.28 25.90 -42.67
N GLY A 671 32.39 24.97 -42.30
CA GLY A 671 30.97 25.21 -42.11
C GLY A 671 30.14 25.21 -43.40
N SER A 672 30.75 24.85 -44.53
CA SER A 672 30.08 24.73 -45.82
C SER A 672 29.29 23.41 -45.89
N MET A 673 28.46 23.24 -46.91
CA MET A 673 27.57 22.09 -47.05
C MET A 673 28.20 21.01 -47.94
N ALA A 674 28.53 19.85 -47.38
CA ALA A 674 29.11 18.72 -48.13
C ALA A 674 28.31 18.24 -49.36
N ASN A 675 27.05 18.64 -49.47
CA ASN A 675 26.17 18.27 -50.58
C ASN A 675 25.95 19.40 -51.60
N ASN A 676 26.68 20.51 -51.50
CA ASN A 676 26.51 21.69 -52.33
C ASN A 676 27.82 22.42 -52.64
N SER A 677 28.16 22.48 -53.93
CA SER A 677 29.48 22.97 -54.41
C SER A 677 29.65 24.49 -54.39
N ASP A 678 28.64 25.22 -53.94
CA ASP A 678 28.54 26.69 -53.83
C ASP A 678 27.57 26.96 -52.67
N SER A 679 28.12 26.93 -51.46
CA SER A 679 27.36 26.84 -50.21
C SER A 679 26.63 28.12 -49.85
N ASP A 680 27.06 29.27 -50.34
CA ASP A 680 26.43 30.57 -50.10
C ASP A 680 25.68 31.16 -51.31
N ASP A 681 25.62 30.40 -52.41
CA ASP A 681 24.94 30.71 -53.66
C ASP A 681 25.42 32.05 -54.29
N ASP A 682 26.71 32.39 -54.16
CA ASP A 682 27.26 33.65 -54.68
C ASP A 682 27.91 33.56 -56.06
N TYR A 683 27.87 32.37 -56.67
CA TYR A 683 28.44 31.99 -57.96
C TYR A 683 29.96 31.74 -57.95
N MET A 684 30.60 31.72 -56.79
CA MET A 684 31.96 31.24 -56.60
C MET A 684 31.91 29.85 -55.94
N PRO A 685 32.56 28.81 -56.49
CA PRO A 685 32.55 27.48 -55.86
C PRO A 685 33.36 27.45 -54.56
N ASP A 686 32.90 26.69 -53.56
CA ASP A 686 33.54 26.55 -52.24
C ASP A 686 35.03 26.23 -52.36
N LYS A 687 35.40 25.30 -53.26
CA LYS A 687 36.81 24.99 -53.52
C LYS A 687 37.62 26.20 -53.97
N TRP A 688 37.09 27.04 -54.86
CA TRP A 688 37.83 28.21 -55.34
C TRP A 688 38.02 29.24 -54.23
N GLU A 689 36.98 29.47 -53.43
CA GLU A 689 37.04 30.38 -52.28
C GLU A 689 38.02 29.88 -51.22
N PHE A 690 38.00 28.59 -50.93
CA PHE A 690 38.96 27.94 -50.03
C PHE A 690 40.42 28.14 -50.49
N ASP A 691 40.69 27.90 -51.78
CA ASP A 691 42.03 28.03 -52.35
C ASP A 691 42.51 29.51 -52.36
N ASN A 692 41.59 30.47 -52.35
CA ASN A 692 41.87 31.92 -52.35
C ASN A 692 41.65 32.62 -51.00
N ASN A 693 41.47 31.88 -49.90
CA ASN A 693 41.27 32.44 -48.56
C ASN A 693 40.03 33.33 -48.39
N LEU A 694 38.97 33.08 -49.17
CA LEU A 694 37.65 33.72 -49.07
C LEU A 694 36.68 32.90 -48.20
N ASN A 695 35.45 33.38 -48.01
CA ASN A 695 34.50 32.81 -47.05
C ASN A 695 33.40 31.96 -47.70
N LEU A 696 33.55 30.63 -47.61
CA LEU A 696 32.67 29.61 -48.20
C LEU A 696 31.17 29.68 -47.79
N ILE A 697 30.82 30.45 -46.75
CA ILE A 697 29.45 30.49 -46.20
C ILE A 697 28.86 31.90 -46.15
N PHE A 698 29.56 32.89 -46.68
CA PHE A 698 29.10 34.27 -46.65
C PHE A 698 29.42 34.96 -47.96
N ASN A 699 28.35 35.30 -48.68
CA ASN A 699 28.41 35.97 -49.97
C ASN A 699 29.31 37.21 -49.91
N ASP A 700 30.54 37.04 -50.39
CA ASP A 700 31.58 38.06 -50.42
C ASP A 700 32.00 38.41 -51.85
N ALA A 701 31.34 37.83 -52.86
CA ALA A 701 31.46 38.12 -54.30
C ALA A 701 31.68 39.59 -54.70
N ASN A 702 31.13 40.55 -53.95
CA ASN A 702 31.23 41.99 -54.25
C ASN A 702 32.31 42.75 -53.46
N LEU A 703 33.07 42.07 -52.60
CA LEU A 703 34.22 42.66 -51.92
C LEU A 703 35.41 42.77 -52.88
N ASP A 704 36.30 43.70 -52.55
CA ASP A 704 37.53 44.04 -53.28
C ASP A 704 38.64 44.18 -52.21
N PRO A 705 39.31 43.08 -51.84
CA PRO A 705 40.19 43.07 -50.68
C PRO A 705 41.52 43.81 -50.87
N ASP A 706 42.09 43.80 -52.08
CA ASP A 706 43.34 44.51 -52.41
C ASP A 706 43.12 45.94 -52.91
N ASN A 707 41.88 46.32 -53.24
CA ASN A 707 41.45 47.65 -53.67
C ASN A 707 41.99 48.06 -55.05
N ASP A 708 42.13 47.09 -55.96
CA ASP A 708 42.50 47.34 -57.35
C ASP A 708 41.29 47.71 -58.24
N GLY A 709 40.07 47.50 -57.75
CA GLY A 709 38.83 47.80 -58.44
C GLY A 709 38.12 46.59 -59.07
N LEU A 710 38.67 45.37 -58.95
CA LEU A 710 37.97 44.12 -59.21
C LEU A 710 37.31 43.61 -57.92
N THR A 711 36.17 42.94 -58.08
CA THR A 711 35.53 42.25 -56.95
C THR A 711 35.86 40.77 -56.99
N ASN A 712 35.81 40.06 -55.87
CA ASN A 712 36.09 38.61 -55.78
C ASN A 712 35.50 37.79 -56.95
N VAL A 713 34.21 38.01 -57.29
CA VAL A 713 33.57 37.29 -58.41
C VAL A 713 34.13 37.67 -59.78
N ASN A 714 34.53 38.93 -59.98
CA ASN A 714 35.18 39.35 -61.22
C ASN A 714 36.59 38.76 -61.30
N GLU A 715 37.27 38.61 -60.19
CA GLU A 715 38.58 37.97 -60.15
C GLU A 715 38.50 36.47 -60.41
N PHE A 716 37.51 35.79 -59.84
CA PHE A 716 37.18 34.41 -60.21
C PHE A 716 36.95 34.25 -61.72
N LEU A 717 36.18 35.16 -62.32
CA LEU A 717 35.88 35.13 -63.75
C LEU A 717 37.11 35.43 -64.64
N ASN A 718 38.07 36.21 -64.15
CA ASN A 718 39.30 36.56 -64.89
C ASN A 718 40.52 35.70 -64.51
N ASN A 719 40.44 34.86 -63.48
CA ASN A 719 41.52 34.06 -62.88
C ASN A 719 42.67 34.90 -62.28
N THR A 720 42.36 36.08 -61.75
CA THR A 720 43.29 36.92 -60.98
C THR A 720 43.22 36.59 -59.48
N ASN A 721 44.08 37.18 -58.65
CA ASN A 721 44.19 36.88 -57.23
C ASN A 721 43.52 37.96 -56.35
N PRO A 722 42.48 37.63 -55.56
CA PRO A 722 41.70 38.59 -54.76
C PRO A 722 42.42 39.30 -53.62
N HIS A 723 43.71 39.06 -53.47
CA HIS A 723 44.53 39.65 -52.44
C HIS A 723 45.83 40.25 -52.99
N LEU A 724 45.96 40.34 -54.32
CA LEU A 724 47.11 40.92 -55.00
C LEU A 724 46.60 41.89 -56.06
N ASP A 725 46.83 43.18 -55.80
CA ASP A 725 46.45 44.23 -56.74
C ASP A 725 47.07 44.05 -58.13
N ASP A 726 48.25 43.43 -58.22
CA ASP A 726 48.99 43.14 -59.45
C ASP A 726 49.34 41.63 -59.48
N THR A 727 48.53 40.84 -60.18
CA THR A 727 48.65 39.37 -60.17
C THR A 727 49.91 38.88 -60.89
N ASP A 728 50.31 39.54 -61.99
CA ASP A 728 51.45 39.12 -62.81
C ASP A 728 52.79 39.82 -62.47
N GLY A 729 52.73 40.87 -61.65
CA GLY A 729 53.86 41.58 -61.07
C GLY A 729 54.49 42.62 -61.99
N ASP A 730 53.76 43.12 -63.00
CA ASP A 730 54.28 44.05 -64.00
C ASP A 730 54.14 45.54 -63.64
N THR A 731 53.59 45.83 -62.46
CA THR A 731 53.33 47.13 -61.84
C THR A 731 52.02 47.82 -62.22
N TRP A 732 51.19 47.22 -63.07
CA TRP A 732 49.79 47.60 -63.24
C TRP A 732 48.89 46.73 -62.39
N ASN A 733 47.78 47.31 -61.92
CA ASN A 733 46.84 46.55 -61.12
C ASN A 733 45.78 45.90 -62.01
N ASP A 734 45.27 44.73 -61.62
CA ASP A 734 44.43 43.90 -62.48
C ASP A 734 43.16 44.66 -62.90
N GLY A 735 42.58 45.46 -62.01
CA GLY A 735 41.44 46.34 -62.29
C GLY A 735 41.69 47.40 -63.37
N ASP A 736 42.83 48.08 -63.34
CA ASP A 736 43.26 49.04 -64.37
C ASP A 736 43.49 48.31 -65.70
N GLU A 737 44.11 47.13 -65.67
CA GLU A 737 44.36 46.33 -66.86
C GLU A 737 43.07 45.87 -67.55
N ILE A 738 42.11 45.35 -66.77
CA ILE A 738 40.77 45.02 -67.27
C ILE A 738 40.08 46.28 -67.80
N TYR A 739 40.23 47.44 -67.15
CA TYR A 739 39.65 48.71 -67.61
C TYR A 739 40.24 49.17 -68.96
N TYR A 740 41.55 49.00 -69.15
CA TYR A 740 42.27 49.33 -70.39
C TYR A 740 42.30 48.19 -71.43
N ASN A 741 41.68 47.05 -71.11
CA ASN A 741 41.55 45.86 -71.96
C ASN A 741 42.92 45.22 -72.29
N THR A 742 43.79 45.11 -71.29
CA THR A 742 45.02 44.29 -71.29
C THR A 742 44.83 43.00 -70.47
N ASP A 743 45.76 42.05 -70.55
CA ASP A 743 45.67 40.73 -69.90
C ASP A 743 46.38 40.74 -68.54
N PRO A 744 45.66 40.72 -67.40
CA PRO A 744 46.24 40.83 -66.05
C PRO A 744 47.05 39.61 -65.59
N LEU A 745 47.27 38.64 -66.49
CA LEU A 745 48.08 37.44 -66.26
C LEU A 745 49.33 37.38 -67.15
N ASP A 746 49.54 38.36 -68.04
CA ASP A 746 50.71 38.46 -68.91
C ASP A 746 51.50 39.76 -68.65
N PRO A 747 52.67 39.69 -67.98
CA PRO A 747 53.41 40.86 -67.51
C PRO A 747 54.12 41.65 -68.62
N ASN A 748 53.71 41.43 -69.87
CA ASN A 748 54.17 42.12 -71.06
C ASN A 748 53.03 42.87 -71.77
N ASP A 749 51.79 42.80 -71.30
CA ASP A 749 50.62 43.47 -71.88
C ASP A 749 50.05 44.49 -70.89
N PHE A 750 50.55 45.75 -70.91
CA PHE A 750 50.17 46.77 -69.93
C PHE A 750 49.81 48.15 -70.52
N PRO A 751 49.02 48.98 -69.80
CA PRO A 751 48.64 50.34 -70.22
C PRO A 751 49.83 51.32 -70.39
N GLN A 752 49.71 52.33 -71.26
CA GLN A 752 50.80 53.27 -71.62
C GLN A 752 50.45 54.75 -71.26
N PRO A 753 51.22 55.48 -70.42
CA PRO A 753 50.87 56.85 -70.02
C PRO A 753 51.25 57.93 -71.05
N ASN A 754 50.28 58.75 -71.51
CA ASN A 754 50.33 60.21 -71.77
C ASN A 754 49.20 60.72 -72.72
N ASP A 755 48.19 61.43 -72.17
CA ASP A 755 47.56 62.61 -72.80
C ASP A 755 47.04 63.56 -71.67
N PRO A 756 47.30 64.88 -71.67
CA PRO A 756 47.30 65.72 -70.47
C PRO A 756 46.03 66.58 -70.33
N ASP A 757 45.26 66.37 -69.27
CA ASP A 757 44.26 67.33 -68.77
C ASP A 757 43.98 67.12 -67.26
N ASP A 758 44.97 67.39 -66.40
CA ASP A 758 44.78 67.34 -64.94
C ASP A 758 45.50 68.51 -64.21
N PRO A 759 44.81 69.31 -63.37
CA PRO A 759 45.41 70.27 -62.45
C PRO A 759 45.37 69.81 -60.99
N VAL A 760 46.54 69.75 -60.36
CA VAL A 760 46.75 69.58 -58.91
C VAL A 760 46.79 70.96 -58.23
N ASP A 761 46.12 71.17 -57.08
CA ASP A 761 46.81 71.60 -55.84
C ASP A 761 45.88 71.60 -54.57
N PRO A 762 46.40 71.24 -53.37
CA PRO A 762 45.70 71.08 -52.10
C PRO A 762 45.96 72.25 -51.09
N ASP A 763 44.95 72.59 -50.25
CA ASP A 763 45.07 73.10 -48.86
C ASP A 763 43.74 73.75 -48.38
N ASP A 764 42.99 73.11 -47.47
CA ASP A 764 42.17 73.81 -46.44
C ASP A 764 41.75 72.86 -45.28
N PRO A 765 42.18 73.10 -44.03
CA PRO A 765 41.68 72.36 -42.88
C PRO A 765 41.08 73.28 -41.79
N VAL A 766 39.74 73.30 -41.59
CA VAL A 766 39.12 73.44 -40.24
C VAL A 766 37.65 72.95 -40.19
N ASP A 767 37.36 72.19 -39.12
CA ASP A 767 36.13 72.13 -38.30
C ASP A 767 34.99 71.13 -38.63
N PRO A 768 34.25 70.63 -37.60
CA PRO A 768 33.97 69.22 -37.41
C PRO A 768 32.45 68.94 -37.42
N ASP A 769 32.09 67.66 -37.47
CA ASP A 769 30.76 67.08 -37.25
C ASP A 769 29.52 67.99 -37.47
N ASN A 770 28.95 67.93 -38.68
CA ASN A 770 27.51 67.84 -38.81
C ASN A 770 27.08 66.92 -39.95
N THR A 771 26.13 66.09 -39.55
CA THR A 771 25.44 64.96 -40.16
C THR A 771 24.66 65.21 -41.45
N ASN A 772 24.45 64.10 -42.16
CA ASN A 772 23.30 63.74 -43.01
C ASN A 772 23.21 64.22 -44.47
N SER A 773 23.43 63.20 -45.32
CA SER A 773 22.46 62.61 -46.26
C SER A 773 22.34 63.18 -47.68
N SER A 774 22.69 62.28 -48.62
CA SER A 774 21.96 61.88 -49.82
C SER A 774 21.72 62.87 -50.97
N GLY A 775 22.02 62.37 -52.18
CA GLY A 775 21.12 62.54 -53.33
C GLY A 775 21.77 62.96 -54.65
N LYS A 776 21.75 62.04 -55.62
CA LYS A 776 21.07 62.11 -56.95
C LYS A 776 21.75 61.13 -57.92
N SER A 777 21.15 59.97 -58.28
CA SER A 777 20.14 59.74 -59.35
C SER A 777 20.55 60.38 -60.69
N VAL A 778 20.55 59.71 -61.85
CA VAL A 778 19.47 59.00 -62.59
C VAL A 778 20.09 58.35 -63.87
N PRO A 779 19.36 57.71 -64.84
CA PRO A 779 18.12 56.89 -64.87
C PRO A 779 18.36 55.49 -65.54
N GLY A 780 17.60 54.40 -65.39
CA GLY A 780 16.17 54.17 -65.24
C GLY A 780 15.58 53.56 -66.54
N TYR A 781 15.16 52.28 -66.57
CA TYR A 781 14.06 51.77 -67.42
C TYR A 781 13.64 50.30 -67.11
N ASN A 782 12.35 50.12 -66.76
CA ASN A 782 11.40 49.00 -67.02
C ASN A 782 11.72 47.57 -66.50
N MET A 783 10.79 46.72 -66.03
CA MET A 783 9.31 46.67 -66.07
C MET A 783 8.76 45.46 -65.26
N PHE A 784 7.53 45.64 -64.75
CA PHE A 784 6.47 44.65 -64.48
C PHE A 784 6.49 43.64 -63.31
N PHE A 785 5.52 43.89 -62.42
CA PHE A 785 4.74 43.00 -61.53
C PHE A 785 4.31 41.64 -62.13
N LEU A 786 4.25 40.60 -61.28
CA LEU A 786 3.06 39.72 -61.19
C LEU A 786 2.86 39.09 -59.79
N ILE A 787 1.58 38.84 -59.50
CA ILE A 787 0.91 38.41 -58.25
C ILE A 787 0.71 36.89 -58.23
N GLY A 788 0.62 36.27 -57.05
CA GLY A 788 -0.06 34.97 -56.80
C GLY A 788 0.31 34.41 -55.42
N LEU A 789 -0.47 34.47 -54.32
CA LEU A 789 -1.85 34.07 -54.00
C LEU A 789 -2.02 32.54 -53.77
N LEU A 790 -2.69 32.22 -52.65
CA LEU A 790 -3.12 30.91 -52.09
C LEU A 790 -2.06 30.12 -51.30
N GLY A 791 -2.29 29.62 -50.09
CA GLY A 791 -3.54 29.38 -49.36
C GLY A 791 -3.94 27.90 -49.40
N VAL A 792 -3.85 27.26 -48.22
CA VAL A 792 -4.83 26.31 -47.67
C VAL A 792 -4.86 24.87 -48.23
N ILE A 793 -4.46 23.95 -47.34
CA ILE A 793 -5.05 22.64 -46.99
C ILE A 793 -5.32 21.64 -48.13
N ILE A 794 -4.65 20.48 -48.04
CA ILE A 794 -5.30 19.19 -48.25
C ILE A 794 -4.98 18.28 -47.07
N SER A 795 -6.02 17.91 -46.32
CA SER A 795 -6.04 16.70 -45.50
C SER A 795 -6.05 15.46 -46.39
N ILE A 796 -5.26 14.45 -46.06
CA ILE A 796 -5.67 13.05 -46.24
C ILE A 796 -5.37 12.33 -44.93
N GLY A 797 -6.45 11.89 -44.27
CA GLY A 797 -6.38 11.01 -43.12
C GLY A 797 -6.11 9.56 -43.53
N ILE A 798 -5.35 8.86 -42.69
CA ILE A 798 -5.35 7.41 -42.65
C ILE A 798 -6.17 6.99 -41.43
N SER A 799 -7.26 6.27 -41.69
CA SER A 799 -8.13 5.62 -40.71
C SER A 799 -7.63 4.19 -40.49
N ILE A 800 -7.10 3.87 -39.32
CA ILE A 800 -6.88 2.48 -38.90
C ILE A 800 -8.21 1.87 -38.43
N LYS A 801 -8.68 0.85 -39.16
CA LYS A 801 -9.78 -0.02 -38.74
C LYS A 801 -9.28 -1.05 -37.73
N LYS A 802 -9.83 -1.02 -36.52
CA LYS A 802 -9.95 -2.19 -35.64
C LYS A 802 -10.71 -3.32 -36.35
N LYS A 803 -10.17 -4.54 -36.33
CA LYS A 803 -10.94 -5.80 -36.24
C LYS A 803 -10.02 -7.00 -35.90
N PHE A 804 -10.29 -7.55 -34.71
CA PHE A 804 -9.94 -8.86 -34.14
C PHE A 804 -8.49 -9.29 -34.05
#